data_AF-A0A7W6JQ29-F1
#
_entry.id   AF-A0A7W6JQ29-F1
#
_cell.length_a   1.000
_cell.length_b   1.000
_cell.length_c   1.000
_cell.angle_alpha   90.00
_cell.angle_beta   90.00
_cell.angle_gamma   90.00
#
_symmetry.space_group_name_H-M   'P 1'
#
loop_
_entity.id
_entity.type
_entity.pdbx_description
1 polymer ?
#
loop_
_entity_poly.entity_id
_entity_poly.type
_entity_poly.pdbx_seq_one_letter_code
_entity_poly.pdbx_strand_id
1 'polypeptide(L)'
;MPQTPDDETDTEAADQPLDILLDVIATLLPTRDRGWNPVAMRPRRVIDLAENGRLDEDDLALAITALDDLAAERHLDVEVVLKLLGEAERLKHAGTQADAIGTAIKDHVGRHWGRYLPQLSHSALHEHSFRRIFMPFPQLVREDLFINDLARAIASKSIYAGNLLEVLAKVPIDTQSRARLLVDALDAWLRPPHPDTSIVSPLFAAIGRGLIWSPWAVLQAILRARPDYAARLAVFERAPLNADGARAAPYVYELATQIEPRTQERLVAAILLELIVPDWEQQGVLVRPAETRTAYVDRLVEAVGDNAPLRQATIEALLWRAEGRGTDLAHYAATALAQGEDRYTLIELEEHQHRPVQSAARAVRAAKLGDRLSVAPIPASFGLVQSLAALELRGEATAEPARTWLGDRAVEELIETTIRREELRFALEYENHGDEGEDRLLASLFGALAMRFADLDQALDALARATAAPYRASATMRYRNVDRAEEGSKGIKGVKKFSADLCLIVNPVLNGTSLGRRVTLVQAKRLYRDHAAADQPKWHASFRIEKEQVDALLAQTGSSMYFFHGPAFGGRGVPVIPTQLVADLSRHEASGHSLAREVVATASRSLADWLTYDALALRTGDPYAELVEKAEGRPGSLPRRLLELPTVEVELAVTPRSEAR
;
A
#
# COMPACT_ATOMS: atom_id res chain seq x y z
N MET A 1 46.30 77.71 -56.89
CA MET A 1 45.17 77.65 -55.93
C MET A 1 43.94 78.09 -56.68
N PRO A 2 42.96 77.19 -56.87
CA PRO A 2 41.84 77.02 -55.92
C PRO A 2 41.54 75.54 -55.61
N GLN A 3 41.32 75.16 -54.34
CA GLN A 3 40.01 74.90 -53.71
C GLN A 3 39.14 73.87 -54.46
N THR A 4 39.32 72.61 -54.06
CA THR A 4 38.32 71.54 -54.09
C THR A 4 37.16 71.88 -53.13
N PRO A 5 35.89 71.71 -53.51
CA PRO A 5 34.80 71.69 -52.56
C PRO A 5 34.65 70.28 -51.97
N ASP A 6 34.60 70.26 -50.64
CA ASP A 6 34.04 69.18 -49.83
C ASP A 6 32.57 68.98 -50.21
N ASP A 7 32.19 67.72 -50.43
CA ASP A 7 30.80 67.27 -50.38
C ASP A 7 30.83 65.81 -49.89
N GLU A 8 31.21 65.62 -48.62
CA GLU A 8 30.87 64.42 -47.86
C GLU A 8 29.48 64.65 -47.27
N THR A 9 28.47 64.22 -48.02
CA THR A 9 27.16 63.91 -47.45
C THR A 9 27.32 62.69 -46.54
N ASP A 10 27.57 62.94 -45.26
CA ASP A 10 27.30 61.98 -44.18
C ASP A 10 25.82 61.58 -44.28
N THR A 11 25.60 60.46 -44.95
CA THR A 11 24.29 59.84 -44.99
C THR A 11 24.17 59.15 -43.64
N GLU A 12 23.53 59.82 -42.66
CA GLU A 12 23.07 59.21 -41.41
C GLU A 12 22.37 57.90 -41.79
N ALA A 13 23.08 56.78 -41.63
CA ALA A 13 22.55 55.47 -41.95
C ALA A 13 21.39 55.26 -40.98
N ALA A 14 20.15 55.35 -41.46
CA ALA A 14 18.96 55.17 -40.65
C ALA A 14 19.14 53.92 -39.79
N ASP A 15 19.28 54.12 -38.47
CA ASP A 15 19.54 53.07 -37.51
C ASP A 15 18.50 51.97 -37.72
N GLN A 16 18.96 50.75 -38.04
CA GLN A 16 18.04 49.65 -38.26
C GLN A 16 17.35 49.34 -36.93
N PRO A 17 16.01 49.16 -36.89
CA PRO A 17 15.28 48.87 -35.65
C PRO A 17 15.88 47.74 -34.81
N LEU A 18 16.49 46.74 -35.46
CA LEU A 18 17.19 45.63 -34.80
C LEU A 18 18.42 46.08 -34.01
N ASP A 19 19.23 47.00 -34.55
CA ASP A 19 20.43 47.50 -33.87
C ASP A 19 20.02 48.27 -32.59
N ILE A 20 18.94 49.05 -32.67
CA ILE A 20 18.38 49.78 -31.52
C ILE A 20 17.84 48.80 -30.46
N LEU A 21 17.14 47.73 -30.87
CA LEU A 21 16.68 46.71 -29.94
C LEU A 21 17.84 46.03 -29.19
N LEU A 22 18.96 45.76 -29.87
CA LEU A 22 20.14 45.17 -29.24
C LEU A 22 20.78 46.12 -28.22
N ASP A 23 20.87 47.40 -28.54
CA ASP A 23 21.40 48.41 -27.63
C ASP A 23 20.47 48.62 -26.41
N VAL A 24 19.13 48.56 -26.61
CA VAL A 24 18.14 48.57 -25.51
C VAL A 24 18.31 47.34 -24.61
N ILE A 25 18.50 46.15 -25.19
CA ILE A 25 18.73 44.91 -24.43
C ILE A 25 20.02 45.00 -23.60
N ALA A 26 21.11 45.47 -24.18
CA ALA A 26 22.39 45.63 -23.49
C ALA A 26 22.27 46.62 -22.32
N THR A 27 21.47 47.68 -22.49
CA THR A 27 21.18 48.67 -21.47
C THR A 27 20.35 48.09 -20.31
N LEU A 28 19.33 47.28 -20.61
CA LEU A 28 18.47 46.65 -19.61
C LEU A 28 19.14 45.50 -18.86
N LEU A 29 20.05 44.78 -19.52
CA LEU A 29 20.72 43.58 -19.01
C LEU A 29 22.25 43.65 -19.22
N PRO A 30 22.94 44.59 -18.55
CA PRO A 30 24.38 44.83 -18.75
C PRO A 30 25.27 43.62 -18.38
N THR A 31 24.76 42.67 -17.60
CA THR A 31 25.47 41.45 -17.20
C THR A 31 25.47 40.35 -18.26
N ARG A 32 24.56 40.42 -19.25
CA ARG A 32 24.40 39.41 -20.30
C ARG A 32 25.55 39.42 -21.32
N ASP A 33 26.29 40.51 -21.39
CA ASP A 33 27.31 40.78 -22.41
C ASP A 33 28.66 40.06 -22.17
N ARG A 34 28.82 39.32 -21.06
CA ARG A 34 30.12 38.66 -20.73
C ARG A 34 30.45 37.41 -21.56
N GLY A 35 29.55 36.96 -22.43
CA GLY A 35 29.74 35.78 -23.29
C GLY A 35 29.60 36.05 -24.79
N TRP A 36 29.43 37.31 -25.21
CA TRP A 36 29.20 37.67 -26.61
C TRP A 36 30.54 37.79 -27.37
N ASN A 37 30.64 37.13 -28.53
CA ASN A 37 31.88 37.04 -29.31
C ASN A 37 32.16 38.39 -30.04
N PRO A 38 33.30 39.07 -29.84
CA PRO A 38 33.52 40.46 -30.28
C PRO A 38 33.86 40.66 -31.77
N VAL A 39 33.37 39.80 -32.68
CA VAL A 39 33.85 39.79 -34.09
C VAL A 39 33.01 40.65 -35.05
N ALA A 40 32.05 41.45 -34.56
CA ALA A 40 31.40 42.46 -35.40
C ALA A 40 31.33 43.81 -34.66
N MET A 41 32.44 44.54 -34.65
CA MET A 41 32.46 45.95 -34.26
C MET A 41 31.72 46.79 -35.31
N ARG A 42 30.45 47.08 -35.05
CA ARG A 42 29.91 48.41 -35.34
C ARG A 42 30.02 49.25 -34.06
N PRO A 43 30.29 50.56 -34.15
CA PRO A 43 30.22 51.44 -33.00
C PRO A 43 28.79 51.38 -32.44
N ARG A 44 28.62 50.79 -31.25
CA ARG A 44 27.33 50.78 -30.54
C ARG A 44 26.96 52.22 -30.23
N ARG A 45 25.71 52.60 -30.50
CA ARG A 45 25.19 53.88 -30.02
C ARG A 45 25.08 53.73 -28.51
N VAL A 46 25.77 54.59 -27.76
CA VAL A 46 25.45 54.73 -26.35
C VAL A 46 24.04 55.29 -26.33
N ILE A 47 23.05 54.44 -26.02
CA ILE A 47 21.72 54.95 -25.71
C ILE A 47 21.92 55.83 -24.49
N ASP A 48 21.88 57.14 -24.72
CA ASP A 48 21.98 58.13 -23.65
C ASP A 48 20.76 57.92 -22.78
N LEU A 49 21.00 57.23 -21.67
CA LEU A 49 20.04 57.16 -20.60
C LEU A 49 19.71 58.62 -20.24
N ALA A 50 18.43 58.97 -20.22
CA ALA A 50 17.97 60.28 -19.75
C ALA A 50 18.63 60.62 -18.40
N GLU A 51 18.69 61.89 -17.98
CA GLU A 51 19.45 62.38 -16.79
C GLU A 51 19.24 61.59 -15.48
N ASN A 52 18.24 60.71 -15.42
CA ASN A 52 17.89 59.80 -14.33
C ASN A 52 18.25 58.32 -14.54
N GLY A 53 19.04 57.96 -15.56
CA GLY A 53 19.46 56.60 -15.86
C GLY A 53 18.40 55.73 -16.58
N ARG A 54 17.54 56.32 -17.43
CA ARG A 54 16.37 55.64 -18.01
C ARG A 54 16.34 55.64 -19.54
N LEU A 55 15.70 54.62 -20.12
CA LEU A 55 15.42 54.56 -21.56
C LEU A 55 14.40 55.62 -21.97
N ASP A 56 14.65 56.22 -23.12
CA ASP A 56 13.76 57.16 -23.79
C ASP A 56 12.52 56.44 -24.41
N GLU A 57 11.39 57.14 -24.51
CA GLU A 57 10.13 56.59 -25.05
C GLU A 57 10.26 56.29 -26.54
N ASP A 58 10.96 57.16 -27.30
CA ASP A 58 11.15 57.03 -28.74
C ASP A 58 12.09 55.86 -29.09
N ASP A 59 13.19 55.69 -28.35
CA ASP A 59 14.11 54.56 -28.54
C ASP A 59 13.43 53.21 -28.24
N LEU A 60 12.56 53.16 -27.22
CA LEU A 60 11.79 51.95 -26.92
C LEU A 60 10.71 51.67 -27.96
N ALA A 61 10.02 52.71 -28.45
CA ALA A 61 9.03 52.57 -29.51
C ALA A 61 9.66 52.04 -30.80
N LEU A 62 10.84 52.55 -31.17
CA LEU A 62 11.58 52.10 -32.34
C LEU A 62 12.14 50.68 -32.17
N ALA A 63 12.71 50.35 -31.00
CA ALA A 63 13.16 48.99 -30.68
C ALA A 63 12.05 47.93 -30.80
N ILE A 64 10.81 48.29 -30.45
CA ILE A 64 9.68 47.38 -30.48
C ILE A 64 9.23 47.05 -31.91
N THR A 65 9.48 47.94 -32.88
CA THR A 65 9.22 47.63 -34.30
C THR A 65 10.08 46.48 -34.83
N ALA A 66 11.20 46.18 -34.17
CA ALA A 66 12.05 45.04 -34.50
C ALA A 66 11.59 43.71 -33.89
N LEU A 67 10.56 43.68 -33.02
CA LEU A 67 10.04 42.44 -32.46
C LEU A 67 9.45 41.50 -33.53
N ASP A 68 9.04 42.07 -34.68
CA ASP A 68 8.56 41.31 -35.85
C ASP A 68 9.69 40.71 -36.70
N ASP A 69 10.95 41.03 -36.43
CA ASP A 69 12.09 40.51 -37.18
C ASP A 69 12.53 39.12 -36.64
N LEU A 70 12.63 38.14 -37.54
CA LEU A 70 13.18 36.81 -37.27
C LEU A 70 14.60 36.85 -36.69
N ALA A 71 15.39 37.88 -37.01
CA ALA A 71 16.72 38.07 -36.46
C ALA A 71 16.68 38.48 -34.97
N ALA A 72 15.69 39.28 -34.57
CA ALA A 72 15.48 39.70 -33.19
C ALA A 72 15.16 38.52 -32.27
N GLU A 73 14.47 37.50 -32.79
CA GLU A 73 14.08 36.31 -32.02
C GLU A 73 15.27 35.60 -31.31
N ARG A 74 16.49 35.70 -31.84
CA ARG A 74 17.67 35.06 -31.21
C ARG A 74 18.12 35.76 -29.93
N HIS A 75 17.70 37.00 -29.74
CA HIS A 75 18.11 37.87 -28.64
C HIS A 75 17.01 38.05 -27.60
N LEU A 76 15.77 37.69 -27.94
CA LEU A 76 14.61 37.79 -27.06
C LEU A 76 14.39 36.49 -26.28
N ASP A 77 14.58 36.56 -24.97
CA ASP A 77 14.14 35.55 -24.02
C ASP A 77 13.23 36.17 -22.95
N VAL A 78 12.77 35.34 -22.00
CA VAL A 78 11.84 35.82 -20.97
C VAL A 78 12.38 36.99 -20.17
N GLU A 79 13.68 37.00 -19.86
CA GLU A 79 14.27 38.03 -19.01
C GLU A 79 14.19 39.39 -19.70
N VAL A 80 14.56 39.42 -20.99
CA VAL A 80 14.43 40.60 -21.84
C VAL A 80 12.97 41.06 -21.92
N VAL A 81 12.04 40.14 -22.20
CA VAL A 81 10.61 40.44 -22.32
C VAL A 81 10.05 41.05 -21.03
N LEU A 82 10.40 40.49 -19.87
CA LEU A 82 9.94 41.00 -18.58
C LEU A 82 10.52 42.37 -18.23
N LYS A 83 11.77 42.66 -18.64
CA LYS A 83 12.36 43.99 -18.51
C LYS A 83 11.69 45.01 -19.41
N LEU A 84 11.46 44.67 -20.68
CA LEU A 84 10.73 45.51 -21.63
C LEU A 84 9.30 45.82 -21.14
N LEU A 85 8.59 44.82 -20.61
CA LEU A 85 7.27 45.02 -20.00
C LEU A 85 7.33 45.92 -18.77
N GLY A 86 8.36 45.78 -17.93
CA GLY A 86 8.57 46.65 -16.77
C GLY A 86 8.79 48.11 -17.16
N GLU A 87 9.55 48.37 -18.23
CA GLU A 87 9.72 49.71 -18.76
C GLU A 87 8.45 50.26 -19.41
N ALA A 88 7.71 49.44 -20.15
CA ALA A 88 6.40 49.82 -20.71
C ALA A 88 5.40 50.20 -19.61
N GLU A 89 5.33 49.42 -18.51
CA GLU A 89 4.47 49.73 -17.36
C GLU A 89 4.89 51.02 -16.67
N ARG A 90 6.19 51.29 -16.57
CA ARG A 90 6.72 52.55 -16.02
C ARG A 90 6.32 53.74 -16.89
N LEU A 91 6.44 53.63 -18.22
CA LEU A 91 6.08 54.68 -19.18
C LEU A 91 4.57 54.94 -19.24
N LYS A 92 3.73 53.98 -18.81
CA LYS A 92 2.28 54.17 -18.72
C LYS A 92 1.87 55.32 -17.81
N HIS A 93 2.72 55.68 -16.84
CA HIS A 93 2.52 56.84 -15.98
C HIS A 93 3.01 58.17 -16.60
N ALA A 94 3.70 58.11 -17.75
CA ALA A 94 4.39 59.23 -18.39
C ALA A 94 3.80 59.66 -19.75
N GLY A 95 3.11 58.80 -20.50
CA GLY A 95 2.67 59.13 -21.86
C GLY A 95 1.75 58.11 -22.57
N THR A 96 1.33 58.46 -23.78
CA THR A 96 0.33 57.75 -24.59
C THR A 96 0.85 56.56 -25.40
N GLN A 97 2.16 56.41 -25.65
CA GLN A 97 2.67 55.29 -26.46
C GLN A 97 2.92 54.01 -25.65
N ALA A 98 2.97 54.11 -24.31
CA ALA A 98 3.22 52.97 -23.42
C ALA A 98 2.24 51.79 -23.60
N ASP A 99 0.96 52.07 -23.90
CA ASP A 99 -0.02 51.01 -24.15
C ASP A 99 0.22 50.32 -25.50
N ALA A 100 0.69 51.05 -26.53
CA ALA A 100 1.06 50.48 -27.83
C ALA A 100 2.31 49.60 -27.72
N ILE A 101 3.33 50.09 -27.02
CA ILE A 101 4.56 49.37 -26.65
C ILE A 101 4.22 48.07 -25.90
N GLY A 102 3.40 48.16 -24.86
CA GLY A 102 2.96 47.00 -24.08
C GLY A 102 2.14 46.01 -24.90
N THR A 103 1.37 46.47 -25.90
CA THR A 103 0.57 45.61 -26.79
C THR A 103 1.46 44.85 -27.77
N ALA A 104 2.42 45.52 -28.41
CA ALA A 104 3.35 44.89 -29.34
C ALA A 104 4.21 43.80 -28.66
N ILE A 105 4.67 44.03 -27.42
CA ILE A 105 5.38 42.99 -26.64
C ILE A 105 4.47 41.79 -26.35
N LYS A 106 3.20 42.03 -26.00
CA LYS A 106 2.23 40.95 -25.75
C LYS A 106 1.94 40.15 -27.00
N ASP A 107 1.76 40.81 -28.14
CA ASP A 107 1.49 40.18 -29.43
C ASP A 107 2.67 39.33 -29.89
N HIS A 108 3.90 39.80 -29.66
CA HIS A 108 5.11 39.02 -29.88
C HIS A 108 5.12 37.74 -29.05
N VAL A 109 4.97 37.87 -27.74
CA VAL A 109 4.95 36.70 -26.84
C VAL A 109 3.79 35.76 -27.19
N GLY A 110 2.64 36.29 -27.59
CA GLY A 110 1.47 35.51 -28.02
C GLY A 110 1.74 34.66 -29.26
N ARG A 111 2.40 35.20 -30.29
CA ARG A 111 2.79 34.44 -31.50
C ARG A 111 3.78 33.32 -31.19
N HIS A 112 4.66 33.53 -30.21
CA HIS A 112 5.70 32.59 -29.82
C HIS A 112 5.41 31.93 -28.46
N TRP A 113 4.13 31.77 -28.10
CA TRP A 113 3.71 31.37 -26.76
C TRP A 113 4.41 30.10 -26.25
N GLY A 114 4.48 29.06 -27.09
CA GLY A 114 5.12 27.79 -26.71
C GLY A 114 6.60 27.91 -26.33
N ARG A 115 7.33 28.90 -26.85
CA ARG A 115 8.73 29.18 -26.51
C ARG A 115 8.86 29.86 -25.14
N TYR A 116 8.00 30.84 -24.87
CA TYR A 116 8.08 31.63 -23.63
C TYR A 116 7.37 30.97 -22.45
N LEU A 117 6.39 30.10 -22.71
CA LEU A 117 5.53 29.50 -21.69
C LEU A 117 6.31 28.84 -20.53
N PRO A 118 7.33 27.97 -20.73
CA PRO A 118 8.07 27.37 -19.62
C PRO A 118 8.80 28.38 -18.74
N GLN A 119 9.37 29.41 -19.38
CA GLN A 119 10.17 30.42 -18.70
C GLN A 119 9.29 31.44 -17.96
N LEU A 120 8.16 31.82 -18.56
CA LEU A 120 7.14 32.66 -17.92
C LEU A 120 6.51 31.94 -16.71
N SER A 121 6.23 30.65 -16.84
CA SER A 121 5.74 29.81 -15.74
C SER A 121 6.70 29.80 -14.56
N HIS A 122 7.98 29.51 -14.82
CA HIS A 122 9.03 29.53 -13.79
C HIS A 122 9.17 30.91 -13.12
N SER A 123 9.27 31.97 -13.92
CA SER A 123 9.46 33.35 -13.42
C SER A 123 8.26 33.82 -12.57
N ALA A 124 7.04 33.42 -12.95
CA ALA A 124 5.82 33.76 -12.23
C ALA A 124 5.74 33.14 -10.83
N LEU A 125 6.34 31.97 -10.64
CA LEU A 125 6.34 31.26 -9.35
C LEU A 125 7.50 31.70 -8.45
N HIS A 126 8.65 32.08 -9.00
CA HIS A 126 9.88 32.27 -8.23
C HIS A 126 10.38 33.72 -8.09
N GLU A 127 10.09 34.65 -9.01
CA GLU A 127 10.82 35.94 -9.07
C GLU A 127 10.10 37.16 -8.47
N HIS A 128 9.18 36.98 -7.51
CA HIS A 128 8.31 38.07 -6.98
C HIS A 128 7.62 38.92 -8.08
N SER A 129 7.54 38.37 -9.29
CA SER A 129 7.07 39.07 -10.50
C SER A 129 5.67 38.62 -10.90
N PHE A 130 4.98 37.88 -10.02
CA PHE A 130 3.65 37.33 -10.25
C PHE A 130 2.68 38.35 -10.88
N ARG A 131 2.57 39.55 -10.29
CA ARG A 131 1.68 40.60 -10.82
C ARG A 131 2.11 41.11 -12.19
N ARG A 132 3.41 41.25 -12.41
CA ARG A 132 4.01 41.72 -13.67
C ARG A 132 3.84 40.73 -14.82
N ILE A 133 3.67 39.44 -14.53
CA ILE A 133 3.51 38.40 -15.54
C ILE A 133 2.03 38.14 -15.83
N PHE A 134 1.19 38.05 -14.80
CA PHE A 134 -0.23 37.72 -14.99
C PHE A 134 -1.09 38.86 -15.51
N MET A 135 -0.70 40.12 -15.27
CA MET A 135 -1.41 41.25 -15.87
C MET A 135 -1.31 41.26 -17.40
N PRO A 136 -0.12 41.11 -18.02
CA PRO A 136 0.00 41.03 -19.47
C PRO A 136 -0.37 39.67 -20.06
N PHE A 137 -0.22 38.58 -19.32
CA PHE A 137 -0.46 37.21 -19.81
C PHE A 137 -1.46 36.44 -18.93
N PRO A 138 -2.73 36.87 -18.86
CA PRO A 138 -3.73 36.22 -18.02
C PRO A 138 -4.04 34.78 -18.47
N GLN A 139 -3.77 34.41 -19.72
CA GLN A 139 -3.95 33.04 -20.21
C GLN A 139 -2.99 32.04 -19.54
N LEU A 140 -1.88 32.50 -18.95
CA LEU A 140 -0.88 31.64 -18.29
C LEU A 140 -1.50 30.75 -17.20
N VAL A 141 -2.50 31.23 -16.45
CA VAL A 141 -3.12 30.42 -15.37
C VAL A 141 -3.94 29.24 -15.90
N ARG A 142 -4.28 29.24 -17.19
CA ARG A 142 -5.07 28.18 -17.83
C ARG A 142 -4.21 27.09 -18.47
N GLU A 143 -2.91 27.30 -18.55
CA GLU A 143 -1.97 26.37 -19.17
C GLU A 143 -1.65 25.21 -18.24
N ASP A 144 -1.73 23.98 -18.74
CA ASP A 144 -1.43 22.79 -17.92
C ASP A 144 0.02 22.77 -17.45
N LEU A 145 0.95 23.31 -18.25
CA LEU A 145 2.35 23.48 -17.85
C LEU A 145 2.46 24.32 -16.58
N PHE A 146 1.72 25.43 -16.49
CA PHE A 146 1.74 26.30 -15.32
C PHE A 146 1.18 25.60 -14.08
N ILE A 147 0.09 24.85 -14.21
CA ILE A 147 -0.46 24.06 -13.09
C ILE A 147 0.52 22.98 -12.63
N ASN A 148 1.20 22.30 -13.56
CA ASN A 148 2.25 21.32 -13.24
C ASN A 148 3.45 21.94 -12.52
N ASP A 149 3.89 23.12 -12.96
CA ASP A 149 4.99 23.84 -12.31
C ASP A 149 4.59 24.36 -10.93
N LEU A 150 3.35 24.86 -10.78
CA LEU A 150 2.79 25.26 -9.49
C LEU A 150 2.75 24.08 -8.52
N ALA A 151 2.27 22.91 -8.96
CA ALA A 151 2.26 21.69 -8.15
C ALA A 151 3.69 21.29 -7.73
N ARG A 152 4.66 21.36 -8.65
CA ARG A 152 6.07 21.09 -8.32
C ARG A 152 6.63 22.11 -7.33
N ALA A 153 6.28 23.39 -7.47
CA ALA A 153 6.72 24.45 -6.58
C ALA A 153 6.15 24.30 -5.16
N ILE A 154 4.88 23.89 -5.05
CA ILE A 154 4.26 23.49 -3.78
C ILE A 154 4.99 22.27 -3.21
N ALA A 155 5.08 21.15 -3.94
CA ALA A 155 5.69 19.92 -3.42
C ALA A 155 7.15 20.11 -2.93
N SER A 156 7.92 20.99 -3.58
CA SER A 156 9.32 21.30 -3.24
C SER A 156 9.50 22.44 -2.23
N LYS A 157 8.42 23.11 -1.80
CA LYS A 157 8.46 24.32 -0.95
C LYS A 157 9.32 25.46 -1.53
N SER A 158 9.42 25.54 -2.85
CA SER A 158 10.28 26.51 -3.55
C SER A 158 9.56 27.82 -3.91
N ILE A 159 8.25 27.90 -3.65
CA ILE A 159 7.46 29.13 -3.79
C ILE A 159 7.27 29.82 -2.43
N TYR A 160 7.43 31.14 -2.40
CA TYR A 160 7.15 31.94 -1.22
C TYR A 160 5.65 31.92 -0.89
N ALA A 161 5.29 31.63 0.36
CA ALA A 161 3.89 31.48 0.80
C ALA A 161 3.01 32.69 0.44
N GLY A 162 3.54 33.92 0.53
CA GLY A 162 2.79 35.12 0.12
C GLY A 162 2.45 35.16 -1.38
N ASN A 163 3.39 34.74 -2.23
CA ASN A 163 3.15 34.67 -3.68
C ASN A 163 2.15 33.55 -4.00
N LEU A 164 2.27 32.40 -3.33
CA LEU A 164 1.37 31.27 -3.50
C LEU A 164 -0.09 31.63 -3.22
N LEU A 165 -0.36 32.43 -2.18
CA LEU A 165 -1.73 32.91 -1.89
C LEU A 165 -2.29 33.77 -3.03
N GLU A 166 -1.48 34.68 -3.60
CA GLU A 166 -1.90 35.48 -4.75
C GLU A 166 -2.14 34.62 -6.01
N VAL A 167 -1.32 33.58 -6.20
CA VAL A 167 -1.49 32.59 -7.28
C VAL A 167 -2.80 31.84 -7.12
N LEU A 168 -3.03 31.23 -5.95
CA LEU A 168 -4.24 30.44 -5.66
C LEU A 168 -5.53 31.29 -5.71
N ALA A 169 -5.44 32.60 -5.46
CA ALA A 169 -6.58 33.50 -5.64
C ALA A 169 -7.00 33.66 -7.12
N LYS A 170 -6.08 33.46 -8.08
CA LYS A 170 -6.30 33.73 -9.51
C LYS A 170 -6.34 32.51 -10.41
N VAL A 171 -5.77 31.38 -9.98
CA VAL A 171 -5.71 30.16 -10.78
C VAL A 171 -7.09 29.48 -10.82
N PRO A 172 -7.67 29.26 -12.02
CA PRO A 172 -8.90 28.50 -12.16
C PRO A 172 -8.58 27.00 -12.03
N ILE A 173 -8.97 26.40 -10.91
CA ILE A 173 -8.89 24.95 -10.71
C ILE A 173 -10.23 24.34 -11.13
N ASP A 174 -10.46 24.35 -12.44
CA ASP A 174 -11.75 24.05 -13.09
C ASP A 174 -11.97 22.57 -13.40
N THR A 175 -10.96 21.71 -13.21
CA THR A 175 -11.05 20.26 -13.42
C THR A 175 -10.59 19.47 -12.19
N GLN A 176 -11.19 18.30 -11.97
CA GLN A 176 -10.79 17.41 -10.88
C GLN A 176 -9.33 16.94 -11.04
N SER A 177 -8.85 16.70 -12.26
CA SER A 177 -7.45 16.31 -12.52
C SER A 177 -6.45 17.37 -12.04
N ARG A 178 -6.73 18.67 -12.28
CA ARG A 178 -5.91 19.78 -11.76
C ARG A 178 -5.99 19.87 -10.24
N ALA A 179 -7.16 19.66 -9.66
CA ALA A 179 -7.33 19.65 -8.22
C ALA A 179 -6.56 18.50 -7.56
N ARG A 180 -6.64 17.28 -8.10
CA ARG A 180 -5.89 16.09 -7.64
C ARG A 180 -4.39 16.36 -7.61
N LEU A 181 -3.84 16.87 -8.71
CA LEU A 181 -2.43 17.24 -8.83
C LEU A 181 -1.95 18.21 -7.72
N LEU A 182 -2.75 19.23 -7.43
CA LEU A 182 -2.40 20.22 -6.40
C LEU A 182 -2.56 19.68 -4.98
N VAL A 183 -3.54 18.80 -4.74
CA VAL A 183 -3.72 18.12 -3.45
C VAL A 183 -2.58 17.13 -3.20
N ASP A 184 -2.11 16.41 -4.21
CA ASP A 184 -0.94 15.53 -4.11
C ASP A 184 0.33 16.32 -3.75
N ALA A 185 0.49 17.50 -4.37
CA ALA A 185 1.58 18.41 -4.02
C ALA A 185 1.48 18.94 -2.58
N LEU A 186 0.25 19.21 -2.10
CA LEU A 186 0.01 19.60 -0.72
C LEU A 186 0.37 18.47 0.26
N ASP A 187 0.05 17.22 -0.07
CA ASP A 187 0.42 16.07 0.77
C ASP A 187 1.95 15.94 0.90
N ALA A 188 2.71 16.26 -0.14
CA ALA A 188 4.17 16.37 -0.06
C ALA A 188 4.62 17.55 0.81
N TRP A 189 3.95 18.71 0.70
CA TRP A 189 4.24 19.91 1.51
C TRP A 189 4.04 19.65 3.02
N LEU A 190 3.00 18.91 3.39
CA LEU A 190 2.63 18.65 4.79
C LEU A 190 3.51 17.57 5.47
N ARG A 191 4.46 16.95 4.77
CA ARG A 191 5.36 15.96 5.37
C ARG A 191 6.29 16.59 6.43
N PRO A 192 6.70 15.82 7.47
CA PRO A 192 7.62 16.27 8.52
C PRO A 192 8.95 16.84 7.98
N PRO A 193 9.68 17.70 8.73
CA PRO A 193 9.62 17.87 10.19
C PRO A 193 8.71 18.99 10.72
N HIS A 194 8.28 19.95 9.88
CA HIS A 194 7.38 21.03 10.29
C HIS A 194 6.27 21.21 9.25
N PRO A 195 5.06 20.66 9.49
CA PRO A 195 3.93 20.87 8.61
C PRO A 195 3.48 22.33 8.71
N ASP A 196 3.61 23.07 7.61
CA ASP A 196 3.02 24.41 7.49
C ASP A 196 1.62 24.27 6.89
N THR A 197 0.60 24.47 7.72
CA THR A 197 -0.81 24.34 7.35
C THR A 197 -1.41 25.62 6.77
N SER A 198 -0.64 26.72 6.69
CA SER A 198 -1.14 28.03 6.29
C SER A 198 -1.71 28.08 4.86
N ILE A 199 -1.29 27.14 4.00
CA ILE A 199 -1.68 27.06 2.59
C ILE A 199 -2.87 26.11 2.36
N VAL A 200 -3.25 25.30 3.35
CA VAL A 200 -4.27 24.25 3.21
C VAL A 200 -5.64 24.87 2.90
N SER A 201 -6.12 25.77 3.76
CA SER A 201 -7.41 26.44 3.55
C SER A 201 -7.47 27.29 2.27
N PRO A 202 -6.45 28.09 1.94
CA PRO A 202 -6.38 28.80 0.65
C PRO A 202 -6.48 27.89 -0.57
N LEU A 203 -5.78 26.75 -0.57
CA LEU A 203 -5.83 25.80 -1.69
C LEU A 203 -7.25 25.22 -1.84
N PHE A 204 -7.86 24.76 -0.76
CA PHE A 204 -9.21 24.18 -0.83
C PHE A 204 -10.29 25.21 -1.15
N ALA A 205 -10.11 26.48 -0.77
CA ALA A 205 -10.97 27.57 -1.22
C ALA A 205 -10.81 27.82 -2.74
N ALA A 206 -9.58 27.78 -3.27
CA ALA A 206 -9.33 27.89 -4.71
C ALA A 206 -9.94 26.73 -5.51
N ILE A 207 -9.77 25.50 -5.03
CA ILE A 207 -10.40 24.29 -5.58
C ILE A 207 -11.94 24.42 -5.52
N GLY A 208 -12.47 24.86 -4.38
CA GLY A 208 -13.91 25.08 -4.18
C GLY A 208 -14.48 26.09 -5.17
N ARG A 209 -13.82 27.23 -5.40
CA ARG A 209 -14.24 28.21 -6.42
C ARG A 209 -14.21 27.63 -7.83
N GLY A 210 -13.13 26.95 -8.21
CA GLY A 210 -12.97 26.41 -9.56
C GLY A 210 -13.93 25.26 -9.89
N LEU A 211 -14.20 24.39 -8.91
CA LEU A 211 -15.14 23.27 -9.03
C LEU A 211 -16.56 23.61 -8.53
N ILE A 212 -16.86 24.89 -8.32
CA ILE A 212 -18.18 25.41 -7.91
C ILE A 212 -18.73 24.69 -6.66
N TRP A 213 -17.85 24.42 -5.69
CA TRP A 213 -18.16 23.74 -4.44
C TRP A 213 -18.94 22.43 -4.66
N SER A 214 -18.51 21.65 -5.66
CA SER A 214 -19.02 20.31 -5.90
C SER A 214 -18.88 19.40 -4.66
N PRO A 215 -19.67 18.33 -4.54
CA PRO A 215 -19.55 17.39 -3.41
C PRO A 215 -18.13 16.86 -3.22
N TRP A 216 -17.37 16.67 -4.30
CA TRP A 216 -15.95 16.33 -4.25
C TRP A 216 -15.11 17.41 -3.55
N ALA A 217 -15.26 18.68 -3.95
CA ALA A 217 -14.50 19.79 -3.37
C ALA A 217 -14.84 20.00 -1.88
N VAL A 218 -16.14 19.93 -1.53
CA VAL A 218 -16.60 20.02 -0.15
C VAL A 218 -16.04 18.88 0.70
N LEU A 219 -16.16 17.64 0.21
CA LEU A 219 -15.69 16.45 0.94
C LEU A 219 -14.18 16.50 1.18
N GLN A 220 -13.39 16.79 0.14
CA GLN A 220 -11.93 16.91 0.28
C GLN A 220 -11.52 18.06 1.21
N ALA A 221 -12.23 19.20 1.16
CA ALA A 221 -11.99 20.31 2.05
C ALA A 221 -12.24 19.94 3.52
N ILE A 222 -13.31 19.20 3.82
CA ILE A 222 -13.56 18.71 5.19
C ILE A 222 -12.47 17.71 5.60
N LEU A 223 -12.18 16.71 4.77
CA LEU A 223 -11.24 15.63 5.11
C LEU A 223 -9.80 16.13 5.32
N ARG A 224 -9.38 17.19 4.61
CA ARG A 224 -7.98 17.64 4.58
C ARG A 224 -7.74 19.00 5.21
N ALA A 225 -8.68 19.93 5.11
CA ALA A 225 -8.52 21.29 5.64
C ALA A 225 -9.19 21.47 6.99
N ARG A 226 -10.44 20.98 7.15
CA ARG A 226 -11.26 21.22 8.34
C ARG A 226 -12.03 19.97 8.79
N PRO A 227 -11.33 18.95 9.33
CA PRO A 227 -12.00 17.74 9.84
C PRO A 227 -13.02 18.05 10.94
N ASP A 228 -12.81 19.14 11.68
CA ASP A 228 -13.72 19.65 12.72
C ASP A 228 -15.10 20.04 12.18
N TYR A 229 -15.22 20.41 10.90
CA TYR A 229 -16.51 20.76 10.28
C TYR A 229 -17.41 19.57 9.98
N ALA A 230 -16.86 18.34 10.04
CA ALA A 230 -17.64 17.12 9.89
C ALA A 230 -18.62 16.89 11.06
N ALA A 231 -18.29 17.40 12.26
CA ALA A 231 -19.08 17.14 13.45
C ALA A 231 -20.53 17.68 13.32
N ARG A 232 -21.51 16.93 13.83
CA ARG A 232 -22.92 17.32 13.83
C ARG A 232 -23.16 18.67 14.52
N LEU A 233 -22.39 18.96 15.58
CA LEU A 233 -22.41 20.20 16.34
C LEU A 233 -21.14 21.04 16.10
N ALA A 234 -20.56 20.97 14.89
CA ALA A 234 -19.39 21.76 14.54
C ALA A 234 -19.62 23.26 14.76
N VAL A 235 -18.60 23.93 15.30
CA VAL A 235 -18.59 25.38 15.45
C VAL A 235 -17.89 25.98 14.24
N PHE A 236 -18.65 26.74 13.45
CA PHE A 236 -18.14 27.43 12.27
C PHE A 236 -17.63 28.82 12.63
N GLU A 237 -16.50 29.21 12.04
CA GLU A 237 -15.93 30.54 12.22
C GLU A 237 -16.79 31.60 11.52
N ARG A 238 -17.23 32.62 12.26
CA ARG A 238 -18.25 33.59 11.81
C ARG A 238 -17.71 34.97 11.41
N ALA A 239 -16.42 35.26 11.60
CA ALA A 239 -15.81 36.51 11.18
C ALA A 239 -14.29 36.34 10.94
N PRO A 240 -13.70 37.06 9.96
CA PRO A 240 -12.25 37.09 9.81
C PRO A 240 -11.62 37.73 11.07
N LEU A 241 -10.75 36.98 11.75
CA LEU A 241 -10.03 37.48 12.92
C LEU A 241 -9.14 38.67 12.53
N ASN A 242 -9.31 39.79 13.22
CA ASN A 242 -8.46 40.97 13.09
C ASN A 242 -7.26 40.82 14.02
N ALA A 243 -6.07 41.00 13.44
CA ALA A 243 -4.74 40.98 14.06
C ALA A 243 -4.08 39.59 14.23
N ASP A 244 -2.88 39.50 13.67
CA ASP A 244 -1.84 38.47 13.80
C ASP A 244 -1.99 37.11 13.07
N GLY A 245 -3.18 36.70 12.63
CA GLY A 245 -3.42 35.52 11.76
C GLY A 245 -3.79 35.81 10.30
N ALA A 246 -3.58 37.05 9.85
CA ALA A 246 -4.45 37.77 8.90
C ALA A 246 -4.55 37.28 7.45
N ARG A 247 -3.69 36.39 6.95
CA ARG A 247 -3.68 36.02 5.51
C ARG A 247 -4.55 34.81 5.15
N ALA A 248 -4.73 33.87 6.07
CA ALA A 248 -5.53 32.66 5.82
C ALA A 248 -7.01 32.83 6.23
N ALA A 249 -7.32 33.77 7.14
CA ALA A 249 -8.65 33.97 7.71
C ALA A 249 -9.79 34.14 6.69
N PRO A 250 -9.64 34.88 5.57
CA PRO A 250 -10.70 34.98 4.56
C PRO A 250 -11.06 33.63 3.94
N TYR A 251 -10.08 32.77 3.69
CA TYR A 251 -10.29 31.45 3.09
C TYR A 251 -10.93 30.47 4.07
N VAL A 252 -10.59 30.59 5.36
CA VAL A 252 -11.24 29.80 6.41
C VAL A 252 -12.71 30.16 6.56
N TYR A 253 -13.02 31.45 6.56
CA TYR A 253 -14.40 31.95 6.57
C TYR A 253 -15.18 31.52 5.32
N GLU A 254 -14.55 31.56 4.14
CA GLU A 254 -15.14 31.06 2.90
C GLU A 254 -15.47 29.57 3.00
N LEU A 255 -14.54 28.74 3.49
CA LEU A 255 -14.79 27.31 3.74
C LEU A 255 -15.96 27.11 4.71
N ALA A 256 -16.02 27.86 5.80
CA ALA A 256 -17.08 27.78 6.79
C ALA A 256 -18.46 28.04 6.15
N THR A 257 -18.56 29.14 5.40
CA THR A 257 -19.79 29.57 4.73
C THR A 257 -20.30 28.54 3.71
N GLN A 258 -19.37 27.87 3.01
CA GLN A 258 -19.70 26.94 1.95
C GLN A 258 -19.97 25.51 2.46
N ILE A 259 -19.33 25.12 3.56
CA ILE A 259 -19.46 23.78 4.15
C ILE A 259 -20.65 23.69 5.12
N GLU A 260 -20.94 24.74 5.89
CA GLU A 260 -22.01 24.74 6.90
C GLU A 260 -23.37 24.21 6.38
N PRO A 261 -23.90 24.65 5.22
CA PRO A 261 -25.19 24.19 4.71
C PRO A 261 -25.15 22.76 4.12
N ARG A 262 -23.98 22.15 3.96
CA ARG A 262 -23.75 20.86 3.29
C ARG A 262 -23.86 19.68 4.27
N THR A 263 -25.04 19.51 4.84
CA THR A 263 -25.27 18.55 5.94
C THR A 263 -25.01 17.10 5.54
N GLN A 264 -25.29 16.73 4.29
CA GLN A 264 -25.07 15.38 3.78
C GLN A 264 -23.57 15.09 3.60
N GLU A 265 -22.84 16.00 2.96
CA GLU A 265 -21.40 15.89 2.76
C GLU A 265 -20.63 15.89 4.10
N ARG A 266 -21.10 16.69 5.07
CA ARG A 266 -20.57 16.68 6.45
C ARG A 266 -20.79 15.34 7.15
N LEU A 267 -21.97 14.73 6.99
CA LEU A 267 -22.26 13.41 7.56
C LEU A 267 -21.36 12.33 6.94
N VAL A 268 -21.22 12.32 5.62
CA VAL A 268 -20.32 11.38 4.92
C VAL A 268 -18.87 11.60 5.36
N ALA A 269 -18.42 12.86 5.43
CA ALA A 269 -17.08 13.18 5.91
C ALA A 269 -16.84 12.68 7.35
N ALA A 270 -17.83 12.83 8.24
CA ALA A 270 -17.74 12.36 9.61
C ALA A 270 -17.53 10.84 9.68
N ILE A 271 -18.27 10.09 8.87
CA ILE A 271 -18.13 8.63 8.76
C ILE A 271 -16.76 8.27 8.18
N LEU A 272 -16.33 8.92 7.09
CA LEU A 272 -15.03 8.64 6.47
C LEU A 272 -13.84 8.94 7.40
N LEU A 273 -13.92 10.01 8.20
CA LEU A 273 -12.91 10.32 9.21
C LEU A 273 -12.80 9.20 10.26
N GLU A 274 -13.85 8.39 10.47
CA GLU A 274 -13.78 7.22 11.34
C GLU A 274 -12.81 6.14 10.88
N LEU A 275 -12.50 6.14 9.58
CA LEU A 275 -11.56 5.22 8.94
C LEU A 275 -10.19 5.85 8.66
N ILE A 276 -10.14 7.16 8.38
CA ILE A 276 -8.98 7.85 7.80
C ILE A 276 -8.04 8.45 8.86
N VAL A 277 -8.51 8.78 10.07
CA VAL A 277 -7.69 9.47 11.09
C VAL A 277 -6.92 8.46 11.97
N PRO A 278 -5.57 8.54 12.08
CA PRO A 278 -4.74 7.55 12.77
C PRO A 278 -4.88 7.50 14.30
N ASP A 279 -5.44 8.53 14.94
CA ASP A 279 -5.30 8.75 16.39
C ASP A 279 -6.12 7.82 17.30
N TRP A 280 -6.79 6.80 16.76
CA TRP A 280 -7.78 6.01 17.52
C TRP A 280 -7.47 4.52 17.55
N GLU A 281 -6.19 4.15 17.59
CA GLU A 281 -5.68 2.76 17.65
C GLU A 281 -6.31 1.87 18.75
N GLN A 282 -7.11 2.42 19.67
CA GLN A 282 -7.84 1.69 20.71
C GLN A 282 -9.38 1.72 20.59
N GLN A 283 -9.96 2.53 19.70
CA GLN A 283 -11.42 2.74 19.61
C GLN A 283 -12.00 2.77 18.18
N GLY A 284 -11.16 2.80 17.14
CA GLY A 284 -11.59 2.91 15.74
C GLY A 284 -12.34 1.69 15.19
N VAL A 285 -13.06 1.89 14.09
CA VAL A 285 -13.90 0.88 13.40
C VAL A 285 -13.13 -0.41 13.06
N LEU A 286 -11.82 -0.30 12.84
CA LEU A 286 -10.95 -1.41 12.46
C LEU A 286 -10.66 -2.42 13.61
N VAL A 287 -10.82 -2.01 14.87
CA VAL A 287 -10.65 -2.89 16.05
C VAL A 287 -11.98 -3.57 16.42
N ARG A 288 -13.08 -3.20 15.76
CA ARG A 288 -14.43 -3.71 16.05
C ARG A 288 -14.73 -5.01 15.27
N PRO A 289 -15.68 -5.84 15.77
CA PRO A 289 -16.11 -7.07 15.09
C PRO A 289 -16.57 -6.82 13.65
N ALA A 290 -16.60 -7.89 12.84
CA ALA A 290 -17.00 -7.83 11.44
C ALA A 290 -18.39 -7.22 11.25
N GLU A 291 -19.33 -7.51 12.14
CA GLU A 291 -20.70 -6.98 12.13
C GLU A 291 -20.72 -5.46 12.27
N THR A 292 -19.82 -4.89 13.09
CA THR A 292 -19.70 -3.43 13.26
C THR A 292 -19.09 -2.78 12.02
N ARG A 293 -18.19 -3.48 11.32
CA ARG A 293 -17.60 -3.02 10.05
C ARG A 293 -18.63 -3.06 8.92
N THR A 294 -19.49 -4.09 8.88
CA THR A 294 -20.63 -4.14 7.94
C THR A 294 -21.61 -3.00 8.24
N ALA A 295 -21.99 -2.81 9.51
CA ALA A 295 -22.87 -1.71 9.90
C ALA A 295 -22.29 -0.32 9.58
N TYR A 296 -20.96 -0.16 9.67
CA TYR A 296 -20.27 1.05 9.21
C TYR A 296 -20.45 1.28 7.70
N VAL A 297 -20.30 0.24 6.88
CA VAL A 297 -20.50 0.34 5.42
C VAL A 297 -21.97 0.62 5.09
N ASP A 298 -22.92 -0.05 5.75
CA ASP A 298 -24.34 0.20 5.58
C ASP A 298 -24.70 1.65 5.92
N ARG A 299 -24.16 2.18 7.03
CA ARG A 299 -24.32 3.58 7.43
C ARG A 299 -23.71 4.55 6.42
N LEU A 300 -22.58 4.21 5.81
CA LEU A 300 -21.96 5.02 4.76
C LEU A 300 -22.81 5.02 3.49
N VAL A 301 -23.33 3.86 3.07
CA VAL A 301 -24.24 3.73 1.92
C VAL A 301 -25.53 4.54 2.16
N GLU A 302 -26.11 4.45 3.36
CA GLU A 302 -27.30 5.22 3.75
C GLU A 302 -27.03 6.74 3.74
N ALA A 303 -25.88 7.17 4.27
CA ALA A 303 -25.51 8.59 4.30
C ALA A 303 -25.30 9.19 2.90
N VAL A 304 -24.74 8.41 1.97
CA VAL A 304 -24.57 8.82 0.57
C VAL A 304 -25.91 8.85 -0.18
N GLY A 305 -26.78 7.87 0.06
CA GLY A 305 -28.09 7.76 -0.60
C GLY A 305 -27.97 7.72 -2.14
N ASP A 306 -28.89 8.39 -2.84
CA ASP A 306 -28.95 8.42 -4.31
C ASP A 306 -28.10 9.55 -4.94
N ASN A 307 -27.24 10.22 -4.17
CA ASN A 307 -26.44 11.34 -4.65
C ASN A 307 -25.19 10.85 -5.41
N ALA A 308 -25.30 10.67 -6.73
CA ALA A 308 -24.22 10.14 -7.56
C ALA A 308 -22.90 10.94 -7.48
N PRO A 309 -22.89 12.29 -7.56
CA PRO A 309 -21.66 13.08 -7.38
C PRO A 309 -21.00 12.89 -6.01
N LEU A 310 -21.80 12.79 -4.93
CA LEU A 310 -21.27 12.52 -3.59
C LEU A 310 -20.75 11.09 -3.47
N ARG A 311 -21.42 10.11 -4.07
CA ARG A 311 -20.98 8.71 -4.11
C ARG A 311 -19.63 8.56 -4.80
N GLN A 312 -19.46 9.19 -5.96
CA GLN A 312 -18.20 9.22 -6.71
C GLN A 312 -17.07 9.88 -5.91
N ALA A 313 -17.36 11.02 -5.27
CA ALA A 313 -16.42 11.67 -4.37
C ALA A 313 -16.04 10.79 -3.16
N THR A 314 -17.01 10.05 -2.61
CA THR A 314 -16.80 9.13 -1.48
C THR A 314 -15.91 7.96 -1.88
N ILE A 315 -16.17 7.35 -3.06
CA ILE A 315 -15.34 6.30 -3.62
C ILE A 315 -13.89 6.79 -3.77
N GLU A 316 -13.68 7.93 -4.41
CA GLU A 316 -12.33 8.47 -4.57
C GLU A 316 -11.65 8.76 -3.22
N ALA A 317 -12.36 9.36 -2.27
CA ALA A 317 -11.83 9.62 -0.93
C ALA A 317 -11.40 8.32 -0.22
N LEU A 318 -12.19 7.26 -0.29
CA LEU A 318 -11.84 5.94 0.26
C LEU A 318 -10.57 5.36 -0.36
N LEU A 319 -10.46 5.41 -1.70
CA LEU A 319 -9.32 4.82 -2.41
C LEU A 319 -8.02 5.62 -2.24
N TRP A 320 -8.12 6.93 -2.00
CA TRP A 320 -6.96 7.81 -1.92
C TRP A 320 -6.47 8.08 -0.50
N ARG A 321 -7.36 8.13 0.49
CA ARG A 321 -7.01 8.52 1.87
C ARG A 321 -6.80 7.36 2.83
N ALA A 322 -7.32 6.17 2.52
CA ALA A 322 -7.18 5.04 3.41
C ALA A 322 -5.73 4.54 3.39
N GLU A 323 -5.11 4.46 4.56
CA GLU A 323 -3.75 3.95 4.75
C GLU A 323 -3.74 2.71 5.66
N GLY A 324 -2.69 1.91 5.53
CA GLY A 324 -2.44 0.75 6.39
C GLY A 324 -3.61 -0.24 6.41
N ARG A 325 -4.14 -0.53 7.61
CA ARG A 325 -5.24 -1.50 7.84
C ARG A 325 -6.62 -0.98 7.40
N GLY A 326 -6.76 0.32 7.17
CA GLY A 326 -8.02 0.92 6.70
C GLY A 326 -8.31 0.66 5.23
N THR A 327 -7.27 0.36 4.46
CA THR A 327 -7.33 0.19 3.00
C THR A 327 -8.28 -0.92 2.56
N ASP A 328 -8.28 -2.07 3.26
CA ASP A 328 -9.14 -3.20 2.92
C ASP A 328 -10.63 -2.89 3.14
N LEU A 329 -10.95 -2.26 4.28
CA LEU A 329 -12.32 -1.81 4.56
C LEU A 329 -12.75 -0.70 3.59
N ALA A 330 -11.82 0.17 3.19
CA ALA A 330 -12.08 1.21 2.20
C ALA A 330 -12.39 0.62 0.81
N HIS A 331 -11.65 -0.40 0.36
CA HIS A 331 -11.93 -1.11 -0.89
C HIS A 331 -13.28 -1.82 -0.85
N TYR A 332 -13.60 -2.47 0.27
CA TYR A 332 -14.90 -3.12 0.45
C TYR A 332 -16.04 -2.10 0.42
N ALA A 333 -15.90 -0.99 1.16
CA ALA A 333 -16.88 0.10 1.16
C ALA A 333 -17.04 0.75 -0.23
N ALA A 334 -15.94 0.99 -0.95
CA ALA A 334 -15.97 1.51 -2.32
C ALA A 334 -16.69 0.55 -3.28
N THR A 335 -16.50 -0.77 -3.12
CA THR A 335 -17.19 -1.80 -3.93
C THR A 335 -18.67 -1.91 -3.59
N ALA A 336 -19.03 -1.70 -2.32
CA ALA A 336 -20.44 -1.64 -1.88
C ALA A 336 -21.15 -0.41 -2.47
N LEU A 337 -20.49 0.75 -2.46
CA LEU A 337 -21.00 2.01 -3.01
C LEU A 337 -21.09 2.02 -4.54
N ALA A 338 -20.09 1.48 -5.25
CA ALA A 338 -20.01 1.60 -6.71
C ALA A 338 -21.27 1.07 -7.41
N GLN A 339 -21.79 1.85 -8.36
CA GLN A 339 -22.93 1.51 -9.21
C GLN A 339 -22.51 1.45 -10.68
N GLY A 340 -23.39 0.92 -11.55
CA GLY A 340 -23.11 0.79 -12.99
C GLY A 340 -22.76 2.12 -13.67
N GLU A 341 -23.35 3.22 -13.22
CA GLU A 341 -23.10 4.57 -13.72
C GLU A 341 -21.73 5.15 -13.34
N ASP A 342 -21.05 4.58 -12.33
CA ASP A 342 -19.74 5.04 -11.85
C ASP A 342 -18.57 4.51 -12.71
N ARG A 343 -18.87 3.77 -13.79
CA ARG A 343 -17.85 3.15 -14.66
C ARG A 343 -16.85 4.17 -15.20
N TYR A 344 -17.32 5.31 -15.69
CA TYR A 344 -16.46 6.34 -16.28
C TYR A 344 -15.56 6.99 -15.23
N THR A 345 -16.11 7.29 -14.04
CA THR A 345 -15.34 7.80 -12.91
C THR A 345 -14.24 6.83 -12.49
N LEU A 346 -14.55 5.53 -12.41
CA LEU A 346 -13.54 4.51 -12.07
C LEU A 346 -12.44 4.41 -13.12
N ILE A 347 -12.76 4.57 -14.42
CA ILE A 347 -11.75 4.63 -15.50
C ILE A 347 -10.89 5.89 -15.34
N GLU A 348 -11.48 7.05 -15.03
CA GLU A 348 -10.73 8.28 -14.77
C GLU A 348 -9.78 8.12 -13.57
N LEU A 349 -10.20 7.40 -12.53
CA LEU A 349 -9.35 7.09 -11.37
C LEU A 349 -8.23 6.08 -11.68
N GLU A 350 -8.33 5.29 -12.76
CA GLU A 350 -7.20 4.48 -13.24
C GLU A 350 -6.05 5.33 -13.79
N GLU A 351 -6.31 6.58 -14.15
CA GLU A 351 -5.31 7.57 -14.59
C GLU A 351 -4.82 8.47 -13.44
N HIS A 352 -5.26 8.21 -12.20
CA HIS A 352 -4.88 8.99 -11.01
C HIS A 352 -3.36 9.00 -10.78
N GLN A 353 -2.77 10.08 -10.29
CA GLN A 353 -1.30 10.18 -10.14
C GLN A 353 -0.73 9.18 -9.12
N HIS A 354 -1.51 8.87 -8.08
CA HIS A 354 -1.20 7.82 -7.11
C HIS A 354 -1.47 6.40 -7.65
N ARG A 355 -0.40 5.62 -7.87
CA ARG A 355 -0.47 4.20 -8.26
C ARG A 355 -1.39 3.31 -7.39
N PRO A 356 -1.46 3.49 -6.06
CA PRO A 356 -2.41 2.74 -5.24
C PRO A 356 -3.86 3.00 -5.65
N VAL A 357 -4.24 4.25 -5.90
CA VAL A 357 -5.58 4.64 -6.37
C VAL A 357 -5.87 4.02 -7.73
N GLN A 358 -4.91 4.06 -8.67
CA GLN A 358 -5.06 3.44 -9.99
C GLN A 358 -5.39 1.94 -9.87
N SER A 359 -4.62 1.23 -9.05
CA SER A 359 -4.75 -0.22 -8.86
C SER A 359 -6.06 -0.56 -8.15
N ALA A 360 -6.43 0.24 -7.16
CA ALA A 360 -7.64 0.11 -6.36
C ALA A 360 -8.91 0.38 -7.17
N ALA A 361 -8.93 1.45 -7.97
CA ALA A 361 -10.04 1.79 -8.87
C ALA A 361 -10.27 0.67 -9.90
N ARG A 362 -9.19 0.13 -10.46
CA ARG A 362 -9.25 -1.03 -11.37
C ARG A 362 -9.81 -2.27 -10.68
N ALA A 363 -9.43 -2.53 -9.43
CA ALA A 363 -9.95 -3.65 -8.66
C ALA A 363 -11.45 -3.50 -8.35
N VAL A 364 -11.90 -2.32 -7.92
CA VAL A 364 -13.31 -2.01 -7.68
C VAL A 364 -14.14 -2.17 -8.96
N ARG A 365 -13.65 -1.64 -10.09
CA ARG A 365 -14.30 -1.80 -11.39
C ARG A 365 -14.40 -3.27 -11.80
N ALA A 366 -13.32 -4.04 -11.69
CA ALA A 366 -13.33 -5.46 -12.03
C ALA A 366 -14.29 -6.26 -11.14
N ALA A 367 -14.31 -5.99 -9.83
CA ALA A 367 -15.15 -6.69 -8.87
C ALA A 367 -16.65 -6.38 -9.03
N LYS A 368 -17.01 -5.13 -9.32
CA LYS A 368 -18.42 -4.69 -9.35
C LYS A 368 -19.03 -4.69 -10.75
N LEU A 369 -18.24 -4.41 -11.79
CA LEU A 369 -18.71 -4.16 -13.15
C LEU A 369 -18.30 -5.26 -14.16
N GLY A 370 -17.59 -6.31 -13.71
CA GLY A 370 -17.43 -7.56 -14.47
C GLY A 370 -16.44 -7.52 -15.65
N ASP A 371 -15.67 -6.44 -15.83
CA ASP A 371 -14.60 -6.40 -16.83
C ASP A 371 -13.43 -7.30 -16.40
N ARG A 372 -13.32 -8.48 -17.03
CA ARG A 372 -12.23 -9.43 -16.78
C ARG A 372 -10.87 -8.75 -16.94
N LEU A 373 -10.02 -8.86 -15.93
CA LEU A 373 -8.59 -8.58 -16.05
C LEU A 373 -8.01 -9.58 -17.07
N SER A 374 -7.76 -9.14 -18.30
CA SER A 374 -7.00 -9.88 -19.31
C SER A 374 -5.52 -9.92 -18.95
N VAL A 375 -5.19 -10.62 -17.89
CA VAL A 375 -3.86 -11.14 -17.59
C VAL A 375 -4.12 -12.54 -17.03
N ALA A 376 -3.39 -13.54 -17.53
CA ALA A 376 -3.40 -14.89 -16.97
C ALA A 376 -3.38 -14.83 -15.43
N PRO A 377 -4.06 -15.74 -14.71
CA PRO A 377 -4.09 -15.72 -13.25
C PRO A 377 -2.67 -15.97 -12.74
N ILE A 378 -1.93 -14.88 -12.51
CA ILE A 378 -0.80 -14.86 -11.60
C ILE A 378 -1.45 -15.13 -10.23
N PRO A 379 -1.02 -16.15 -9.46
CA PRO A 379 -1.60 -16.43 -8.17
C PRO A 379 -1.45 -15.17 -7.33
N ALA A 380 -2.57 -14.50 -7.13
CA ALA A 380 -2.61 -13.24 -6.44
C ALA A 380 -2.21 -13.52 -4.99
N SER A 381 -1.23 -12.75 -4.56
CA SER A 381 -0.81 -12.64 -3.17
C SER A 381 -1.98 -12.02 -2.40
N PHE A 382 -2.93 -12.85 -1.97
CA PHE A 382 -4.15 -12.39 -1.32
C PHE A 382 -3.97 -12.40 0.20
N GLY A 383 -3.77 -11.20 0.76
CA GLY A 383 -4.62 -10.68 1.84
C GLY A 383 -4.72 -11.37 3.21
N LEU A 384 -3.87 -12.35 3.54
CA LEU A 384 -4.03 -13.07 4.83
C LEU A 384 -3.36 -12.38 6.03
N VAL A 385 -2.46 -11.42 5.79
CA VAL A 385 -1.71 -10.73 6.87
C VAL A 385 -2.54 -9.68 7.65
N GLN A 386 -3.59 -9.09 7.08
CA GLN A 386 -4.35 -8.04 7.78
C GLN A 386 -5.60 -8.54 8.50
N SER A 387 -6.21 -9.63 8.03
CA SER A 387 -7.40 -10.20 8.69
C SER A 387 -7.05 -10.94 9.99
N LEU A 388 -5.83 -11.49 10.10
CA LEU A 388 -5.34 -12.11 11.33
C LEU A 388 -4.82 -11.12 12.36
N ALA A 389 -4.40 -9.93 11.95
CA ALA A 389 -4.02 -8.86 12.87
C ALA A 389 -5.22 -8.30 13.68
N ALA A 390 -6.46 -8.68 13.31
CA ALA A 390 -7.69 -8.37 14.04
C ALA A 390 -8.10 -9.49 15.03
N LEU A 391 -7.47 -10.67 14.97
CA LEU A 391 -7.72 -11.82 15.86
C LEU A 391 -6.44 -12.11 16.65
N GLU A 392 -6.16 -11.26 17.64
CA GLU A 392 -5.37 -11.57 18.83
C GLU A 392 -4.22 -12.59 18.67
N LEU A 393 -3.01 -12.12 18.32
CA LEU A 393 -1.81 -12.32 19.14
C LEU A 393 -0.66 -11.45 18.61
N ARG A 394 0.10 -10.88 19.55
CA ARG A 394 1.26 -9.99 19.35
C ARG A 394 2.26 -10.52 18.32
N GLY A 395 2.75 -9.62 17.47
CA GLY A 395 3.98 -9.77 16.69
C GLY A 395 3.91 -8.96 15.40
N GLU A 396 4.87 -8.08 15.17
CA GLU A 396 5.08 -7.43 13.87
C GLU A 396 4.98 -8.48 12.76
N ALA A 397 4.10 -8.25 11.78
CA ALA A 397 4.00 -9.11 10.61
C ALA A 397 5.32 -9.04 9.85
N THR A 398 6.21 -9.99 10.13
CA THR A 398 7.42 -10.20 9.35
C THR A 398 7.00 -10.60 7.94
N ALA A 399 7.50 -9.88 6.94
CA ALA A 399 7.27 -10.09 5.52
C ALA A 399 7.93 -11.40 5.01
N GLU A 400 7.66 -12.52 5.66
CA GLU A 400 8.19 -13.82 5.26
C GLU A 400 7.31 -14.48 4.18
N PRO A 401 7.91 -15.07 3.13
CA PRO A 401 7.15 -15.77 2.10
C PRO A 401 6.53 -17.06 2.62
N ALA A 402 5.43 -17.49 1.98
CA ALA A 402 4.82 -18.80 2.21
C ALA A 402 5.86 -19.91 1.98
N ARG A 403 5.85 -20.92 2.85
CA ARG A 403 6.86 -21.99 2.89
C ARG A 403 6.33 -23.33 2.38
N THR A 404 5.05 -23.42 2.04
CA THR A 404 4.36 -24.63 1.59
C THR A 404 3.64 -24.42 0.25
N TRP A 405 3.12 -25.49 -0.33
CA TRP A 405 2.34 -25.45 -1.57
C TRP A 405 0.98 -24.76 -1.42
N LEU A 406 0.52 -24.49 -0.19
CA LEU A 406 -0.69 -23.71 0.08
C LEU A 406 -0.57 -22.29 -0.48
N GLY A 407 0.65 -21.77 -0.61
CA GLY A 407 0.93 -20.48 -1.24
C GLY A 407 0.50 -19.27 -0.40
N ASP A 408 0.08 -19.50 0.85
CA ASP A 408 -0.39 -18.46 1.75
C ASP A 408 0.24 -18.59 3.14
N ARG A 409 1.08 -17.61 3.48
CA ARG A 409 1.85 -17.57 4.72
C ARG A 409 0.94 -17.58 5.95
N ALA A 410 -0.18 -16.89 5.90
CA ALA A 410 -0.95 -16.73 7.12
C ALA A 410 -1.97 -17.88 7.31
N VAL A 411 -2.33 -18.62 6.25
CA VAL A 411 -2.93 -19.97 6.41
C VAL A 411 -1.94 -20.88 7.11
N GLU A 412 -0.67 -20.88 6.67
CA GLU A 412 0.37 -21.69 7.29
C GLU A 412 0.57 -21.34 8.77
N GLU A 413 0.60 -20.05 9.11
CA GLU A 413 0.71 -19.59 10.50
C GLU A 413 -0.51 -19.95 11.35
N LEU A 414 -1.71 -19.92 10.78
CA LEU A 414 -2.92 -20.38 11.46
C LEU A 414 -2.86 -21.88 11.76
N ILE A 415 -2.46 -22.69 10.78
CA ILE A 415 -2.28 -24.14 10.96
C ILE A 415 -1.22 -24.39 12.02
N GLU A 416 -0.05 -23.76 11.89
CA GLU A 416 1.06 -23.90 12.83
C GLU A 416 0.65 -23.48 14.25
N THR A 417 0.00 -22.33 14.41
CA THR A 417 -0.44 -21.82 15.70
C THR A 417 -1.49 -22.72 16.33
N THR A 418 -2.42 -23.25 15.53
CA THR A 418 -3.44 -24.21 16.00
C THR A 418 -2.76 -25.47 16.54
N ILE A 419 -1.81 -26.04 15.80
CA ILE A 419 -1.06 -27.21 16.26
C ILE A 419 -0.22 -26.87 17.50
N ARG A 420 0.45 -25.71 17.51
CA ARG A 420 1.32 -25.28 18.61
C ARG A 420 0.55 -25.09 19.92
N ARG A 421 -0.66 -24.51 19.88
CA ARG A 421 -1.51 -24.35 21.06
C ARG A 421 -1.89 -25.71 21.66
N GLU A 422 -2.26 -26.66 20.82
CA GLU A 422 -2.62 -28.02 21.24
C GLU A 422 -1.39 -28.80 21.74
N GLU A 423 -0.25 -28.67 21.06
CA GLU A 423 1.04 -29.24 21.47
C GLU A 423 1.44 -28.77 22.88
N LEU A 424 1.33 -27.47 23.16
CA LEU A 424 1.63 -26.90 24.48
C LEU A 424 0.62 -27.35 25.54
N ARG A 425 -0.68 -27.39 25.22
CA ARG A 425 -1.71 -27.89 26.15
C ARG A 425 -1.44 -29.35 26.53
N PHE A 426 -1.16 -30.19 25.54
CA PHE A 426 -0.86 -31.61 25.74
C PHE A 426 0.36 -31.81 26.66
N ALA A 427 1.41 -31.01 26.50
CA ALA A 427 2.59 -31.09 27.36
C ALA A 427 2.33 -30.65 28.81
N LEU A 428 1.43 -29.68 29.03
CA LEU A 428 0.99 -29.29 30.37
C LEU A 428 0.13 -30.41 31.01
N GLU A 429 -0.77 -31.01 30.24
CA GLU A 429 -1.63 -32.11 30.68
C GLU A 429 -0.85 -33.41 30.95
N TYR A 430 0.35 -33.57 30.40
CA TYR A 430 1.20 -34.74 30.62
C TYR A 430 1.54 -34.95 32.10
N GLU A 431 1.53 -33.91 32.93
CA GLU A 431 1.69 -34.07 34.39
C GLU A 431 0.56 -34.88 35.03
N ASN A 432 -0.65 -34.85 34.47
CA ASN A 432 -1.78 -35.61 35.01
C ASN A 432 -1.98 -36.95 34.28
N HIS A 433 -1.52 -37.05 33.03
CA HIS A 433 -1.83 -38.15 32.14
C HIS A 433 -0.61 -38.98 31.67
N GLY A 434 0.61 -38.64 32.09
CA GLY A 434 1.83 -39.32 31.60
C GLY A 434 1.95 -40.81 31.94
N ASP A 435 1.17 -41.29 32.91
CA ASP A 435 1.11 -42.71 33.28
C ASP A 435 0.26 -43.54 32.30
N GLU A 436 -0.50 -42.89 31.41
CA GLU A 436 -1.23 -43.54 30.32
C GLU A 436 -0.29 -44.16 29.27
N GLY A 437 -0.78 -45.17 28.54
CA GLY A 437 -0.02 -45.80 27.46
C GLY A 437 0.24 -44.84 26.28
N GLU A 438 1.31 -45.10 25.53
CA GLU A 438 1.71 -44.34 24.33
C GLU A 438 0.56 -44.23 23.32
N ASP A 439 -0.24 -45.29 23.23
CA ASP A 439 -1.44 -45.39 22.43
C ASP A 439 -2.54 -44.39 22.81
N ARG A 440 -2.84 -44.29 24.10
CA ARG A 440 -3.85 -43.37 24.63
C ARG A 440 -3.39 -41.93 24.54
N LEU A 441 -2.11 -41.69 24.80
CA LEU A 441 -1.47 -40.37 24.67
C LEU A 441 -1.57 -39.86 23.23
N LEU A 442 -1.22 -40.69 22.24
CA LEU A 442 -1.39 -40.34 20.82
C LEU A 442 -2.85 -40.12 20.44
N ALA A 443 -3.76 -41.00 20.88
CA ALA A 443 -5.18 -40.89 20.61
C ALA A 443 -5.78 -39.59 21.17
N SER A 444 -5.36 -39.19 22.38
CA SER A 444 -5.77 -37.94 23.01
C SER A 444 -5.27 -36.72 22.22
N LEU A 445 -3.98 -36.70 21.87
CA LEU A 445 -3.36 -35.61 21.09
C LEU A 445 -4.05 -35.43 19.73
N PHE A 446 -4.16 -36.50 18.95
CA PHE A 446 -4.73 -36.41 17.59
C PHE A 446 -6.25 -36.31 17.59
N GLY A 447 -6.94 -36.82 18.62
CA GLY A 447 -8.36 -36.56 18.82
C GLY A 447 -8.63 -35.08 19.07
N ALA A 448 -7.81 -34.43 19.90
CA ALA A 448 -7.92 -32.99 20.15
C ALA A 448 -7.54 -32.16 18.91
N LEU A 449 -6.46 -32.52 18.21
CA LEU A 449 -6.09 -31.88 16.95
C LEU A 449 -7.20 -32.02 15.91
N ALA A 450 -7.85 -33.19 15.77
CA ALA A 450 -8.95 -33.36 14.83
C ALA A 450 -10.12 -32.39 15.10
N MET A 451 -10.47 -32.18 16.38
CA MET A 451 -11.47 -31.19 16.78
C MET A 451 -11.02 -29.76 16.42
N ARG A 452 -9.75 -29.42 16.67
CA ARG A 452 -9.23 -28.10 16.31
C ARG A 452 -9.11 -27.85 14.82
N PHE A 453 -8.81 -28.87 14.04
CA PHE A 453 -8.83 -28.78 12.59
C PHE A 453 -10.26 -28.58 12.06
N ALA A 454 -11.27 -29.17 12.70
CA ALA A 454 -12.66 -28.89 12.36
C ALA A 454 -13.06 -27.43 12.68
N ASP A 455 -12.64 -26.90 13.83
CA ASP A 455 -12.82 -25.48 14.19
C ASP A 455 -12.08 -24.57 13.19
N LEU A 456 -10.85 -24.93 12.83
CA LEU A 456 -10.01 -24.22 11.86
C LEU A 456 -10.65 -24.21 10.47
N ASP A 457 -11.24 -25.31 10.01
CA ASP A 457 -11.91 -25.39 8.71
C ASP A 457 -13.12 -24.45 8.63
N GLN A 458 -13.87 -24.31 9.72
CA GLN A 458 -14.95 -23.33 9.84
C GLN A 458 -14.41 -21.89 9.83
N ALA A 459 -13.31 -21.63 10.54
CA ALA A 459 -12.66 -20.32 10.54
C ALA A 459 -12.12 -19.94 9.15
N LEU A 460 -11.52 -20.89 8.43
CA LEU A 460 -11.06 -20.71 7.06
C LEU A 460 -12.23 -20.48 6.08
N ASP A 461 -13.36 -21.16 6.27
CA ASP A 461 -14.58 -20.90 5.48
C ASP A 461 -15.15 -19.50 5.75
N ALA A 462 -15.30 -19.13 7.02
CA ALA A 462 -15.77 -17.80 7.41
C ALA A 462 -14.84 -16.70 6.88
N LEU A 463 -13.52 -16.93 6.91
CA LEU A 463 -12.52 -16.01 6.37
C LEU A 463 -12.64 -15.88 4.85
N ALA A 464 -12.73 -17.00 4.12
CA ALA A 464 -12.90 -16.98 2.66
C ALA A 464 -14.21 -16.29 2.23
N ARG A 465 -15.28 -16.41 3.03
CA ARG A 465 -16.53 -15.66 2.84
C ARG A 465 -16.35 -14.17 3.08
N ALA A 466 -15.69 -13.80 4.19
CA ALA A 466 -15.47 -12.41 4.57
C ALA A 466 -14.57 -11.64 3.59
N THR A 467 -13.60 -12.30 2.97
CA THR A 467 -12.63 -11.69 2.04
C THR A 467 -13.00 -11.85 0.57
N ALA A 468 -14.13 -12.50 0.27
CA ALA A 468 -14.53 -12.86 -1.10
C ALA A 468 -13.42 -13.57 -1.91
N ALA A 469 -12.56 -14.35 -1.24
CA ALA A 469 -11.43 -15.00 -1.88
C ALA A 469 -11.91 -15.99 -2.96
N PRO A 470 -11.25 -16.03 -4.15
CA PRO A 470 -11.63 -16.94 -5.23
C PRO A 470 -11.34 -18.41 -4.91
N TYR A 471 -10.47 -18.67 -3.94
CA TYR A 471 -10.08 -19.99 -3.48
C TYR A 471 -10.28 -20.12 -1.98
N ARG A 472 -10.71 -21.31 -1.54
CA ARG A 472 -10.83 -21.67 -0.13
C ARG A 472 -9.75 -22.70 0.21
N ALA A 473 -8.98 -22.43 1.26
CA ALA A 473 -8.21 -23.45 1.93
C ALA A 473 -9.14 -24.22 2.89
N SER A 474 -9.05 -25.55 2.91
CA SER A 474 -9.75 -26.40 3.85
C SER A 474 -8.81 -27.41 4.47
N ALA A 475 -9.01 -27.72 5.74
CA ALA A 475 -8.15 -28.62 6.48
C ALA A 475 -9.01 -29.59 7.29
N THR A 476 -9.00 -30.86 6.92
CA THR A 476 -9.71 -31.89 7.67
C THR A 476 -8.73 -32.93 8.17
N MET A 477 -8.92 -33.35 9.42
CA MET A 477 -8.14 -34.41 10.03
C MET A 477 -9.08 -35.51 10.47
N ARG A 478 -8.83 -36.72 9.99
CA ARG A 478 -9.56 -37.94 10.31
C ARG A 478 -8.65 -38.86 11.09
N TYR A 479 -9.19 -39.51 12.08
CA TYR A 479 -8.47 -40.43 12.94
C TYR A 479 -9.16 -41.80 12.83
N ARG A 480 -8.41 -42.80 12.36
CA ARG A 480 -8.71 -44.24 12.36
C ARG A 480 -7.92 -44.89 13.48
N ASN A 481 -8.29 -46.12 13.84
CA ASN A 481 -7.50 -46.95 14.73
C ASN A 481 -6.60 -48.01 14.03
N VAL A 482 -5.38 -48.27 14.54
CA VAL A 482 -4.45 -49.36 14.16
C VAL A 482 -4.37 -50.34 15.33
N ASP A 483 -4.93 -51.54 15.20
CA ASP A 483 -4.92 -52.50 16.31
C ASP A 483 -3.49 -53.00 16.62
N ARG A 484 -3.20 -53.42 17.86
CA ARG A 484 -1.91 -54.09 18.22
C ARG A 484 -1.57 -55.29 17.33
N ALA A 485 -2.61 -55.96 16.81
CA ALA A 485 -2.45 -57.06 15.85
C ALA A 485 -1.92 -56.56 14.49
N GLU A 486 -2.25 -55.33 14.08
CA GLU A 486 -1.77 -54.66 12.88
C GLU A 486 -0.33 -54.15 13.08
N GLU A 487 0.01 -53.58 14.24
CA GLU A 487 1.38 -53.18 14.61
C GLU A 487 2.35 -54.38 14.61
N GLY A 488 1.94 -55.51 15.18
CA GLY A 488 2.71 -56.76 15.20
C GLY A 488 2.70 -57.54 13.88
N SER A 489 1.93 -57.09 12.88
CA SER A 489 1.83 -57.76 11.59
C SER A 489 3.04 -57.50 10.70
N LYS A 490 3.17 -58.26 9.59
CA LYS A 490 4.23 -58.02 8.61
C LYS A 490 4.14 -56.59 8.06
N GLY A 491 5.27 -55.90 8.05
CA GLY A 491 5.43 -54.61 7.41
C GLY A 491 5.52 -54.73 5.88
N ILE A 492 5.86 -53.63 5.22
CA ILE A 492 6.14 -53.63 3.77
C ILE A 492 7.55 -54.15 3.49
N LYS A 493 7.89 -54.40 2.21
CA LYS A 493 9.24 -54.85 1.78
C LYS A 493 9.76 -56.10 2.52
N GLY A 494 8.87 -56.97 2.98
CA GLY A 494 9.22 -58.22 3.67
C GLY A 494 9.67 -58.06 5.13
N VAL A 495 9.50 -56.88 5.73
CA VAL A 495 9.84 -56.64 7.14
C VAL A 495 8.90 -57.42 8.08
N LYS A 496 9.46 -58.02 9.14
CA LYS A 496 8.73 -58.96 10.02
C LYS A 496 7.63 -58.30 10.87
N LYS A 497 7.80 -57.04 11.26
CA LYS A 497 6.89 -56.28 12.12
C LYS A 497 6.65 -54.88 11.53
N PHE A 498 5.44 -54.34 11.64
CA PHE A 498 5.09 -53.01 11.15
C PHE A 498 5.66 -51.91 12.06
N SER A 499 5.67 -52.13 13.38
CA SER A 499 6.43 -51.35 14.38
C SER A 499 6.18 -49.83 14.32
N ALA A 500 4.96 -49.42 13.96
CA ALA A 500 4.54 -48.03 13.94
C ALA A 500 3.30 -47.88 14.82
N ASP A 501 3.34 -46.93 15.74
CA ASP A 501 2.21 -46.61 16.62
C ASP A 501 1.19 -45.71 15.92
N LEU A 502 1.61 -44.93 14.92
CA LEU A 502 0.77 -44.04 14.15
C LEU A 502 1.17 -44.04 12.67
N CYS A 503 0.17 -44.14 11.78
CA CYS A 503 0.33 -43.84 10.36
C CYS A 503 -0.27 -42.47 10.05
N LEU A 504 0.56 -41.51 9.64
CA LEU A 504 0.09 -40.20 9.18
C LEU A 504 -0.02 -40.20 7.65
N ILE A 505 -1.24 -40.15 7.14
CA ILE A 505 -1.56 -40.00 5.71
C ILE A 505 -1.84 -38.53 5.43
N VAL A 506 -1.11 -37.91 4.51
CA VAL A 506 -1.40 -36.57 4.02
C VAL A 506 -1.97 -36.67 2.61
N ASN A 507 -3.19 -36.18 2.40
CA ASN A 507 -3.84 -36.07 1.10
C ASN A 507 -3.94 -34.60 0.67
N PRO A 508 -2.95 -34.07 -0.05
CA PRO A 508 -3.02 -32.72 -0.62
C PRO A 508 -3.98 -32.70 -1.83
N VAL A 509 -4.92 -31.76 -1.87
CA VAL A 509 -5.87 -31.55 -2.97
C VAL A 509 -5.72 -30.14 -3.51
N LEU A 510 -5.40 -29.99 -4.79
CA LEU A 510 -5.28 -28.72 -5.46
C LEU A 510 -6.28 -28.66 -6.62
N ASN A 511 -7.15 -27.67 -6.63
CA ASN A 511 -8.22 -27.51 -7.63
C ASN A 511 -9.09 -28.77 -7.79
N GLY A 512 -9.44 -29.40 -6.66
CA GLY A 512 -10.24 -30.63 -6.64
C GLY A 512 -9.49 -31.90 -7.07
N THR A 513 -8.20 -31.82 -7.36
CA THR A 513 -7.37 -32.96 -7.76
C THR A 513 -6.34 -33.29 -6.68
N SER A 514 -6.24 -34.56 -6.27
CA SER A 514 -5.19 -34.98 -5.31
C SER A 514 -3.80 -34.88 -5.95
N LEU A 515 -2.82 -34.30 -5.24
CA LEU A 515 -1.40 -34.31 -5.62
C LEU A 515 -0.70 -35.65 -5.23
N GLY A 516 -1.47 -36.61 -4.72
CA GLY A 516 -1.02 -37.94 -4.32
C GLY A 516 -0.84 -38.06 -2.80
N ARG A 517 -1.39 -39.14 -2.24
CA ARG A 517 -1.32 -39.46 -0.80
C ARG A 517 0.12 -39.79 -0.39
N ARG A 518 0.55 -39.28 0.77
CA ARG A 518 1.88 -39.53 1.36
C ARG A 518 1.72 -40.13 2.75
N VAL A 519 2.49 -41.16 3.07
CA VAL A 519 2.46 -41.80 4.40
C VAL A 519 3.76 -41.58 5.15
N THR A 520 3.65 -41.11 6.38
CA THR A 520 4.74 -41.07 7.38
C THR A 520 4.42 -42.07 8.48
N LEU A 521 5.36 -42.96 8.78
CA LEU A 521 5.25 -43.87 9.92
C LEU A 521 5.80 -43.19 11.18
N VAL A 522 5.09 -43.31 12.29
CA VAL A 522 5.43 -42.66 13.56
C VAL A 522 5.51 -43.70 14.67
N GLN A 523 6.58 -43.65 15.45
CA GLN A 523 6.69 -44.33 16.73
C GLN A 523 6.60 -43.30 17.86
N ALA A 524 5.74 -43.52 18.84
CA ALA A 524 5.71 -42.73 20.05
C ALA A 524 6.61 -43.35 21.12
N LYS A 525 7.25 -42.50 21.93
CA LYS A 525 7.94 -42.90 23.15
C LYS A 525 7.61 -41.97 24.29
N ARG A 526 7.17 -42.53 25.41
CA ARG A 526 6.82 -41.75 26.61
C ARG A 526 7.96 -41.71 27.63
N LEU A 527 8.04 -40.61 28.38
CA LEU A 527 8.91 -40.51 29.54
C LEU A 527 8.18 -41.02 30.78
N TYR A 528 8.77 -41.99 31.45
CA TYR A 528 8.17 -42.61 32.62
C TYR A 528 8.41 -41.77 33.89
N ARG A 529 7.51 -41.91 34.86
CA ARG A 529 7.74 -41.45 36.24
C ARG A 529 8.41 -42.53 37.07
N ASP A 530 9.38 -42.12 37.86
CA ASP A 530 9.94 -42.90 38.95
C ASP A 530 9.07 -42.69 40.20
N HIS A 531 8.34 -43.74 40.57
CA HIS A 531 7.48 -43.77 41.75
C HIS A 531 8.22 -44.22 43.02
N ALA A 532 9.56 -44.35 43.00
CA ALA A 532 10.33 -44.77 44.17
C ALA A 532 10.28 -43.76 45.34
N ALA A 533 10.02 -42.48 45.09
CA ALA A 533 9.78 -41.46 46.10
C ALA A 533 8.28 -41.14 46.20
N ALA A 534 7.64 -41.53 47.30
CA ALA A 534 6.18 -41.41 47.51
C ALA A 534 5.67 -39.96 47.48
N ASP A 535 6.52 -38.99 47.83
CA ASP A 535 6.06 -37.62 48.13
C ASP A 535 6.18 -36.69 46.91
N GLN A 536 7.07 -37.02 45.95
CA GLN A 536 7.25 -36.32 44.67
C GLN A 536 7.85 -37.27 43.61
N PRO A 537 7.02 -37.94 42.78
CA PRO A 537 7.50 -38.77 41.69
C PRO A 537 8.34 -37.94 40.71
N LYS A 538 9.56 -38.39 40.40
CA LYS A 538 10.46 -37.69 39.47
C LYS A 538 10.40 -38.33 38.10
N TRP A 539 10.49 -37.54 37.05
CA TRP A 539 10.60 -38.08 35.69
C TRP A 539 11.95 -38.76 35.47
N HIS A 540 11.96 -39.87 34.73
CA HIS A 540 13.19 -40.51 34.28
C HIS A 540 14.05 -39.54 33.46
N ALA A 541 15.38 -39.77 33.43
CA ALA A 541 16.32 -38.92 32.70
C ALA A 541 16.40 -39.25 31.19
N SER A 542 15.86 -40.39 30.76
CA SER A 542 15.98 -40.88 29.38
C SER A 542 14.73 -41.61 28.92
N PHE A 543 14.43 -41.50 27.63
CA PHE A 543 13.44 -42.32 26.94
C PHE A 543 13.99 -43.70 26.64
N ARG A 544 13.14 -44.73 26.66
CA ARG A 544 13.52 -46.09 26.27
C ARG A 544 13.34 -46.25 24.76
N ILE A 545 14.35 -46.75 24.07
CA ILE A 545 14.34 -46.99 22.63
C ILE A 545 14.52 -48.48 22.38
N GLU A 546 13.68 -49.05 21.53
CA GLU A 546 13.78 -50.46 21.13
C GLU A 546 14.45 -50.58 19.76
N LYS A 547 15.65 -51.16 19.74
CA LYS A 547 16.44 -51.30 18.51
C LYS A 547 15.67 -52.05 17.40
N GLU A 548 14.94 -53.11 17.75
CA GLU A 548 14.14 -53.86 16.77
C GLU A 548 13.09 -52.99 16.07
N GLN A 549 12.45 -52.06 16.80
CA GLN A 549 11.45 -51.15 16.24
C GLN A 549 12.11 -50.12 15.32
N VAL A 550 13.26 -49.56 15.72
CA VAL A 550 14.06 -48.62 14.90
C VAL A 550 14.47 -49.28 13.58
N ASP A 551 15.08 -50.47 13.65
CA ASP A 551 15.54 -51.21 12.47
C ASP A 551 14.37 -51.58 11.55
N ALA A 552 13.22 -51.96 12.12
CA ALA A 552 12.01 -52.28 11.35
C ALA A 552 11.41 -51.06 10.64
N LEU A 553 11.38 -49.89 11.25
CA LEU A 553 10.88 -48.66 10.63
C LEU A 553 11.78 -48.21 9.48
N LEU A 554 13.10 -48.18 9.70
CA LEU A 554 14.09 -47.79 8.68
C LEU A 554 14.09 -48.73 7.46
N ALA A 555 13.85 -50.03 7.68
CA ALA A 555 13.74 -51.00 6.59
C ALA A 555 12.48 -50.79 5.72
N GLN A 556 11.42 -50.19 6.27
CA GLN A 556 10.18 -49.93 5.55
C GLN A 556 10.24 -48.61 4.76
N THR A 557 10.62 -47.53 5.44
CA THR A 557 10.55 -46.16 4.89
C THR A 557 11.61 -45.24 5.49
N GLY A 558 12.17 -44.36 4.64
CA GLY A 558 13.04 -43.27 5.09
C GLY A 558 12.27 -42.10 5.71
N SER A 559 10.96 -42.05 5.51
CA SER A 559 10.03 -41.04 6.01
C SER A 559 9.39 -41.45 7.35
N SER A 560 10.14 -42.13 8.23
CA SER A 560 9.67 -42.49 9.57
C SER A 560 10.19 -41.54 10.65
N MET A 561 9.36 -41.29 11.66
CA MET A 561 9.61 -40.31 12.73
C MET A 561 9.34 -40.91 14.11
N TYR A 562 9.99 -40.35 15.13
CA TYR A 562 9.71 -40.59 16.54
C TYR A 562 9.07 -39.36 17.17
N PHE A 563 7.97 -39.57 17.90
CA PHE A 563 7.35 -38.57 18.76
C PHE A 563 7.69 -38.88 20.22
N PHE A 564 8.15 -37.88 20.96
CA PHE A 564 8.46 -38.05 22.37
C PHE A 564 7.40 -37.38 23.23
N HIS A 565 6.81 -38.12 24.16
CA HIS A 565 5.81 -37.60 25.09
C HIS A 565 6.43 -37.40 26.47
N GLY A 566 6.30 -36.19 26.99
CA GLY A 566 6.91 -35.79 28.25
C GLY A 566 6.42 -34.42 28.70
N PRO A 567 6.81 -33.98 29.91
CA PRO A 567 6.75 -32.57 30.27
C PRO A 567 7.44 -31.71 29.22
N ALA A 568 7.07 -30.43 29.10
CA ALA A 568 7.67 -29.54 28.12
C ALA A 568 9.21 -29.48 28.28
N PHE A 569 9.94 -29.83 27.22
CA PHE A 569 11.41 -29.83 27.18
C PHE A 569 11.91 -28.83 26.15
N GLY A 570 12.82 -27.92 26.55
CA GLY A 570 13.38 -26.93 25.62
C GLY A 570 12.31 -26.02 24.98
N GLY A 571 11.19 -25.78 25.67
CA GLY A 571 10.06 -24.99 25.17
C GLY A 571 9.17 -25.70 24.13
N ARG A 572 9.36 -27.01 23.92
CA ARG A 572 8.58 -27.83 22.97
C ARG A 572 7.62 -28.74 23.73
N GLY A 573 6.43 -28.94 23.20
CA GLY A 573 5.44 -29.80 23.85
C GLY A 573 5.55 -31.26 23.40
N VAL A 574 5.70 -31.50 22.09
CA VAL A 574 5.89 -32.85 21.54
C VAL A 574 7.11 -32.83 20.60
N PRO A 575 8.30 -33.18 21.10
CA PRO A 575 9.50 -33.31 20.30
C PRO A 575 9.36 -34.36 19.18
N VAL A 576 9.72 -33.98 17.95
CA VAL A 576 9.75 -34.87 16.77
C VAL A 576 11.17 -35.04 16.25
N ILE A 577 11.60 -36.29 16.02
CA ILE A 577 12.94 -36.63 15.50
C ILE A 577 12.81 -37.70 14.40
N PRO A 578 13.50 -37.57 13.25
CA PRO A 578 13.58 -38.66 12.26
C PRO A 578 14.16 -39.94 12.84
N THR A 579 13.60 -41.10 12.48
CA THR A 579 14.04 -42.41 13.00
C THR A 579 15.53 -42.65 12.77
N GLN A 580 16.07 -42.23 11.62
CA GLN A 580 17.49 -42.37 11.31
C GLN A 580 18.36 -41.64 12.34
N LEU A 581 17.96 -40.41 12.71
CA LEU A 581 18.68 -39.63 13.70
C LEU A 581 18.55 -40.24 15.10
N VAL A 582 17.40 -40.82 15.46
CA VAL A 582 17.26 -41.61 16.71
C VAL A 582 18.21 -42.80 16.72
N ALA A 583 18.35 -43.52 15.60
CA ALA A 583 19.28 -44.64 15.46
C ALA A 583 20.75 -44.20 15.61
N ASP A 584 21.09 -43.03 15.09
CA ASP A 584 22.46 -42.49 15.15
C ASP A 584 22.80 -42.01 16.57
N LEU A 585 21.88 -41.28 17.21
CA LEU A 585 22.06 -40.75 18.56
C LEU A 585 22.08 -41.86 19.63
N SER A 586 21.16 -42.83 19.55
CA SER A 586 21.13 -43.96 20.50
C SER A 586 22.40 -44.83 20.43
N ARG A 587 23.00 -44.98 19.24
CA ARG A 587 24.29 -45.67 19.07
C ARG A 587 25.45 -44.87 19.68
N HIS A 588 25.40 -43.55 19.59
CA HIS A 588 26.43 -42.67 20.16
C HIS A 588 26.42 -42.64 21.69
N GLU A 589 25.25 -42.75 22.35
CA GLU A 589 25.14 -42.76 23.82
C GLU A 589 25.63 -44.05 24.52
N ALA A 590 26.27 -44.98 23.79
CA ALA A 590 26.77 -46.29 24.24
C ALA A 590 25.70 -47.28 24.77
N SER A 591 24.53 -46.81 25.22
CA SER A 591 23.44 -47.66 25.73
C SER A 591 22.70 -48.39 24.61
N GLY A 592 22.58 -47.79 23.41
CA GLY A 592 21.86 -48.36 22.26
C GLY A 592 20.35 -48.58 22.44
N HIS A 593 19.83 -48.32 23.63
CA HIS A 593 18.45 -48.66 24.05
C HIS A 593 17.78 -47.53 24.84
N SER A 594 18.45 -46.38 24.94
CA SER A 594 17.89 -45.19 25.57
C SER A 594 18.31 -43.95 24.80
N LEU A 595 17.60 -42.85 25.05
CA LEU A 595 17.98 -41.53 24.56
C LEU A 595 17.75 -40.50 25.68
N ALA A 596 18.80 -39.78 26.09
CA ALA A 596 18.69 -38.77 27.14
C ALA A 596 17.69 -37.67 26.78
N ARG A 597 16.93 -37.17 27.76
CA ARG A 597 15.93 -36.12 27.51
C ARG A 597 16.56 -34.82 26.97
N GLU A 598 17.77 -34.48 27.40
CA GLU A 598 18.50 -33.29 26.95
C GLU A 598 18.88 -33.40 25.46
N VAL A 599 19.23 -34.62 25.01
CA VAL A 599 19.52 -34.91 23.61
C VAL A 599 18.25 -34.80 22.78
N VAL A 600 17.13 -35.36 23.26
CA VAL A 600 15.81 -35.18 22.61
C VAL A 600 15.45 -33.70 22.48
N ALA A 601 15.64 -32.91 23.54
CA ALA A 601 15.34 -31.48 23.52
C ALA A 601 16.17 -30.71 22.49
N THR A 602 17.43 -31.11 22.27
CA THR A 602 18.34 -30.43 21.34
C THR A 602 18.15 -30.87 19.89
N ALA A 603 17.97 -32.17 19.65
CA ALA A 603 17.95 -32.76 18.32
C ALA A 603 16.58 -32.74 17.62
N SER A 604 15.51 -32.36 18.34
CA SER A 604 14.14 -32.39 17.81
C SER A 604 13.72 -31.13 17.05
N ARG A 605 12.53 -31.20 16.46
CA ARG A 605 11.67 -30.06 16.11
C ARG A 605 10.40 -30.11 16.95
N SER A 606 9.63 -29.02 17.00
CA SER A 606 8.28 -29.08 17.57
C SER A 606 7.34 -29.79 16.60
N LEU A 607 6.26 -30.38 17.14
CA LEU A 607 5.22 -31.00 16.33
C LEU A 607 4.59 -29.99 15.37
N ALA A 608 4.33 -28.77 15.83
CA ALA A 608 3.75 -27.72 14.99
C ALA A 608 4.61 -27.39 13.76
N ASP A 609 5.92 -27.27 13.95
CA ASP A 609 6.87 -26.91 12.90
C ASP A 609 7.04 -28.07 11.89
N TRP A 610 7.24 -29.29 12.39
CA TRP A 610 7.35 -30.49 11.55
C TRP A 610 6.05 -30.78 10.78
N LEU A 611 4.89 -30.78 11.45
CA LEU A 611 3.62 -31.13 10.83
C LEU A 611 3.28 -30.10 9.73
N THR A 612 3.45 -28.81 10.00
CA THR A 612 3.12 -27.75 9.04
C THR A 612 4.10 -27.71 7.86
N TYR A 613 5.41 -27.64 8.13
CA TYR A 613 6.40 -27.32 7.11
C TYR A 613 7.10 -28.53 6.50
N ASP A 614 6.93 -29.73 7.06
CA ASP A 614 7.44 -30.96 6.43
C ASP A 614 6.32 -31.85 5.93
N ALA A 615 5.40 -32.27 6.81
CA ALA A 615 4.38 -33.26 6.46
C ALA A 615 3.31 -32.65 5.55
N LEU A 616 2.65 -31.58 5.98
CA LEU A 616 1.63 -30.89 5.20
C LEU A 616 2.22 -30.21 3.95
N ALA A 617 3.48 -29.78 4.01
CA ALA A 617 4.22 -29.24 2.88
C ALA A 617 4.71 -30.30 1.87
N LEU A 618 4.47 -31.60 2.12
CA LEU A 618 4.87 -32.74 1.28
C LEU A 618 6.39 -32.91 1.13
N ARG A 619 7.18 -32.40 2.09
CA ARG A 619 8.64 -32.63 2.15
C ARG A 619 9.02 -33.96 2.81
N THR A 620 8.11 -34.54 3.58
CA THR A 620 8.22 -35.90 4.15
C THR A 620 7.00 -36.73 3.77
N GLY A 621 7.16 -38.06 3.83
CA GLY A 621 6.12 -39.03 3.58
C GLY A 621 6.29 -39.70 2.22
N ASP A 622 6.17 -41.03 2.21
CA ASP A 622 6.42 -41.82 1.01
C ASP A 622 5.12 -42.07 0.22
N PRO A 623 5.17 -42.03 -1.12
CA PRO A 623 4.03 -42.32 -1.99
C PRO A 623 3.89 -43.81 -2.34
N TYR A 624 4.57 -44.71 -1.62
CA TYR A 624 4.58 -46.13 -1.97
C TYR A 624 3.18 -46.71 -1.86
N ALA A 625 2.62 -47.21 -2.97
CA ALA A 625 1.26 -47.73 -3.00
C ALA A 625 1.04 -48.83 -1.94
N GLU A 626 2.00 -49.74 -1.76
CA GLU A 626 1.95 -50.78 -0.72
C GLU A 626 1.87 -50.20 0.70
N LEU A 627 2.54 -49.06 0.95
CA LEU A 627 2.52 -48.40 2.26
C LEU A 627 1.22 -47.64 2.48
N VAL A 628 0.72 -46.98 1.44
CA VAL A 628 -0.58 -46.29 1.43
C VAL A 628 -1.70 -47.29 1.69
N GLU A 629 -1.75 -48.40 0.95
CA GLU A 629 -2.73 -49.48 1.14
C GLU A 629 -2.64 -50.08 2.55
N LYS A 630 -1.41 -50.30 3.05
CA LYS A 630 -1.20 -50.79 4.41
C LYS A 630 -1.70 -49.82 5.46
N ALA A 631 -1.44 -48.52 5.31
CA ALA A 631 -1.88 -47.48 6.24
C ALA A 631 -3.40 -47.26 6.22
N GLU A 632 -4.04 -47.39 5.05
CA GLU A 632 -5.49 -47.26 4.88
C GLU A 632 -6.30 -48.36 5.59
N GLY A 633 -5.74 -49.57 5.71
CA GLY A 633 -6.40 -50.72 6.32
C GLY A 633 -7.38 -51.46 5.38
N ARG A 634 -8.14 -52.42 5.92
CA ARG A 634 -9.09 -53.28 5.15
C ARG A 634 -10.57 -52.96 5.46
N PRO A 635 -11.54 -53.30 4.58
CA PRO A 635 -12.97 -53.16 4.89
C PRO A 635 -13.36 -53.94 6.17
N GLY A 636 -13.97 -53.24 7.14
CA GLY A 636 -14.19 -53.74 8.51
C GLY A 636 -13.28 -53.08 9.57
N SER A 637 -12.19 -52.45 9.13
CA SER A 637 -11.30 -51.57 9.91
C SER A 637 -11.48 -50.08 9.56
N LEU A 638 -12.67 -49.70 9.07
CA LEU A 638 -13.04 -48.32 8.76
C LEU A 638 -13.10 -47.45 10.03
N PRO A 639 -12.92 -46.12 9.94
CA PRO A 639 -12.89 -45.24 11.12
C PRO A 639 -14.19 -45.37 11.93
N ARG A 640 -14.10 -45.94 13.14
CA ARG A 640 -15.18 -45.90 14.14
C ARG A 640 -14.92 -44.76 15.12
N ARG A 641 -15.99 -44.11 15.55
CA ARG A 641 -15.93 -43.10 16.61
C ARG A 641 -15.55 -43.78 17.94
N LEU A 642 -14.35 -43.44 18.41
CA LEU A 642 -13.82 -43.56 19.76
C LEU A 642 -13.34 -44.95 20.26
N LEU A 643 -12.10 -44.89 20.75
CA LEU A 643 -11.29 -45.80 21.58
C LEU A 643 -10.48 -46.91 20.85
N GLU A 644 -9.14 -46.76 21.01
CA GLU A 644 -7.99 -47.70 20.81
C GLU A 644 -7.10 -47.58 19.55
N LEU A 645 -5.92 -46.91 19.68
CA LEU A 645 -4.67 -46.80 18.85
C LEU A 645 -4.72 -46.16 17.43
N PRO A 646 -3.88 -45.20 16.94
CA PRO A 646 -4.11 -44.33 15.74
C PRO A 646 -3.66 -44.71 14.30
N THR A 647 -4.41 -44.23 13.29
CA THR A 647 -4.00 -43.77 11.95
C THR A 647 -4.61 -42.38 11.75
N VAL A 648 -3.88 -41.39 11.28
CA VAL A 648 -4.38 -40.01 11.06
C VAL A 648 -4.30 -39.68 9.58
N GLU A 649 -5.41 -39.33 8.96
CA GLU A 649 -5.45 -38.75 7.63
C GLU A 649 -5.69 -37.24 7.73
N VAL A 650 -4.78 -36.43 7.18
CA VAL A 650 -4.98 -35.00 7.01
C VAL A 650 -5.21 -34.71 5.53
N GLU A 651 -6.41 -34.25 5.20
CA GLU A 651 -6.72 -33.73 3.88
C GLU A 651 -6.64 -32.20 3.91
N LEU A 652 -5.75 -31.65 3.10
CA LEU A 652 -5.65 -30.22 2.86
C LEU A 652 -6.11 -29.97 1.44
N ALA A 653 -7.10 -29.09 1.26
CA ALA A 653 -7.56 -28.73 -0.07
C ALA A 653 -7.46 -27.22 -0.32
N VAL A 654 -7.05 -26.86 -1.53
CA VAL A 654 -7.27 -25.52 -2.08
C VAL A 654 -8.23 -25.71 -3.25
N THR A 655 -9.49 -25.30 -3.07
CA THR A 655 -10.54 -25.48 -4.08
C THR A 655 -11.08 -24.13 -4.56
N PRO A 656 -11.46 -24.01 -5.85
CA PRO A 656 -12.24 -22.87 -6.33
C PRO A 656 -13.53 -22.79 -5.53
N ARG A 657 -13.92 -21.58 -5.14
CA ARG A 657 -15.18 -21.39 -4.41
C ARG A 657 -16.35 -21.80 -5.31
N SER A 658 -17.03 -22.89 -4.99
CA SER A 658 -18.27 -23.26 -5.67
C SER A 658 -19.38 -22.30 -5.24
N GLU A 659 -19.91 -21.52 -6.18
CA GLU A 659 -21.12 -20.72 -5.97
C GLU A 659 -22.34 -21.66 -5.81
N ALA A 660 -22.58 -22.19 -4.61
CA ALA A 660 -23.83 -22.89 -4.28
C ALA A 660 -24.05 -23.09 -2.78
N ARG A 661 -24.63 -22.10 -2.09
CA ARG A 661 -26.00 -22.10 -1.53
C ARG A 661 -26.24 -20.91 -0.62
#